data_AF-A0AAU0NRJ6-F1
#
_entry.id   AF-A0AAU0NRJ6-F1
#
_cell.length_a   1.000
_cell.length_b   1.000
_cell.length_c   1.000
_cell.angle_alpha   90.00
_cell.angle_beta   90.00
_cell.angle_gamma   90.00
#
_symmetry.space_group_name_H-M   'P 1'
#
loop_
_entity.id
_entity.type
_entity.pdbx_description
1 polymer ?
#
loop_
_entity_poly.entity_id
_entity_poly.type
_entity_poly.pdbx_seq_one_letter_code
_entity_poly.pdbx_strand_id
1 'polypeptide(L)'
;MSMSAEHAEEVKNELGIVCCRTEAGTIIQASNLEDPAIFPDMVDAGLLTIPDNCLKVAQVIGAKLIKTVDSLTPLTPDLLEGIKEMASEEKVQEELTEGNEKAVLKYNKKTGDVIGAEDLENPMHFEKLEDSLLFKLDERVLTREEVVGQKLVSDVPALTPITPEMLEGFKEEVDMGESPKVTSSVSGGVLRIKIAEGKGVDIEVPLNGMSTSSVKPGNVPVVKAEKAVVAAKAEGKKEVVLEEKVLRTLTRKHYKINEVKLGKETKIEGTTLYIREDVCKDAEATGDLVKAVKFDIITPDKYHTYSETIMDVQPIATKEGDSKLGSGVTRVLDGVIMMLTGTDENGVQIGEFGSSEGYLDENIQWGRPSCPDKGEIFIKAQITIQAKTNMERRGPIAAHKAADVITQEIREAIKKIDDDSLVVNVEEFKHVRRPGKKKVVIVKEIMGQGAMHDNLILPVEPVGFLGGKPNVDLGNVPVMLSPLEVADGGIHALTCIGPASKECSRHYWREPLVHQVLADPELDLCGVLFVGSPQINTEKFYVSERMGMIVEALDVDGAFVTTEGFGNNHIDFASHVEQIGMRGIPCVAFSFCAVQGQLVVGNKYMKYIIDNNKSEAGIENEILGCNTLCPEDAIRGAEMLKAAMDGEEVKAAERKYNRNVLESNLELVEKEKGIKIERALNEQSLPMSEKRKEKYS
;
A
#
# COMPACT_ATOMS: atom_id res chain seq x y z
N MET A 1 -20.07 6.22 -7.83
CA MET A 1 -19.97 7.63 -7.37
C MET A 1 -21.28 8.31 -7.72
N SER A 2 -21.77 9.28 -6.96
CA SER A 2 -23.02 9.97 -7.31
C SER A 2 -22.82 10.91 -8.50
N MET A 3 -23.70 10.84 -9.51
CA MET A 3 -23.64 11.67 -10.72
C MET A 3 -23.98 13.16 -10.47
N SER A 4 -23.31 14.08 -11.17
CA SER A 4 -23.62 15.52 -11.13
C SER A 4 -24.84 15.87 -11.99
N ALA A 5 -25.49 17.02 -11.73
CA ALA A 5 -26.67 17.44 -12.50
C ALA A 5 -26.36 17.73 -13.98
N GLU A 6 -25.17 18.22 -14.28
CA GLU A 6 -24.70 18.48 -15.66
C GLU A 6 -24.47 17.15 -16.40
N HIS A 7 -23.77 16.20 -15.77
CA HIS A 7 -23.54 14.87 -16.32
C HIS A 7 -24.85 14.10 -16.56
N ALA A 8 -25.83 14.23 -15.65
CA ALA A 8 -27.13 13.59 -15.80
C ALA A 8 -27.93 14.06 -17.02
N GLU A 9 -27.70 15.28 -17.50
CA GLU A 9 -28.33 15.79 -18.73
C GLU A 9 -27.62 15.24 -19.98
N GLU A 10 -26.31 15.01 -19.91
CA GLU A 10 -25.52 14.39 -20.98
C GLU A 10 -25.90 12.91 -21.17
N VAL A 11 -26.06 12.17 -20.08
CA VAL A 11 -26.45 10.75 -20.10
C VAL A 11 -27.96 10.53 -19.93
N LYS A 12 -28.79 11.53 -20.20
CA LYS A 12 -30.24 11.47 -19.95
C LYS A 12 -30.97 10.31 -20.63
N ASN A 13 -30.40 9.81 -21.73
CA ASN A 13 -30.95 8.70 -22.52
C ASN A 13 -30.45 7.32 -22.07
N GLU A 14 -29.53 7.27 -21.12
CA GLU A 14 -28.99 6.05 -20.53
C GLU A 14 -29.84 5.55 -19.36
N LEU A 15 -29.53 4.36 -18.85
CA LEU A 15 -30.30 3.69 -17.81
C LEU A 15 -30.16 4.34 -16.42
N GLY A 16 -31.27 4.44 -15.69
CA GLY A 16 -31.32 5.00 -14.34
C GLY A 16 -31.13 3.92 -13.29
N ILE A 17 -29.95 3.88 -12.67
CA ILE A 17 -29.59 2.90 -11.64
C ILE A 17 -29.07 3.66 -10.42
N VAL A 18 -29.46 3.26 -9.21
CA VAL A 18 -29.06 4.01 -8.00
C VAL A 18 -27.60 3.72 -7.60
N CYS A 19 -26.84 4.74 -7.21
CA CYS A 19 -25.44 4.59 -6.80
C CYS A 19 -25.28 4.10 -5.35
N CYS A 20 -26.25 4.40 -4.49
CA CYS A 20 -26.25 4.06 -3.08
C CYS A 20 -27.62 3.57 -2.64
N ARG A 21 -27.68 2.95 -1.45
CA ARG A 21 -28.96 2.62 -0.82
C ARG A 21 -29.80 3.90 -0.71
N THR A 22 -31.01 3.86 -1.24
CA THR A 22 -31.91 5.01 -1.35
C THR A 22 -33.22 4.70 -0.65
N GLU A 23 -33.61 5.56 0.30
CA GLU A 23 -34.77 5.32 1.17
C GLU A 23 -36.10 5.60 0.47
N ALA A 24 -37.14 4.86 0.86
CA ALA A 24 -38.52 5.11 0.41
C ALA A 24 -38.92 6.56 0.69
N GLY A 25 -39.55 7.20 -0.30
CA GLY A 25 -39.98 8.59 -0.25
C GLY A 25 -38.97 9.58 -0.82
N THR A 26 -37.75 9.16 -1.13
CA THR A 26 -36.72 10.00 -1.77
C THR A 26 -37.16 10.44 -3.17
N ILE A 27 -36.99 11.73 -3.48
CA ILE A 27 -37.13 12.24 -4.84
C ILE A 27 -35.78 12.05 -5.54
N ILE A 28 -35.77 11.29 -6.62
CA ILE A 28 -34.53 10.92 -7.32
C ILE A 28 -33.90 12.17 -7.94
N GLN A 29 -32.65 12.44 -7.57
CA GLN A 29 -31.79 13.46 -8.13
C GLN A 29 -30.61 12.79 -8.85
N ALA A 30 -29.86 13.57 -9.64
CA ALA A 30 -28.64 13.09 -10.29
C ALA A 30 -27.68 12.41 -9.31
N SER A 31 -27.54 12.98 -8.10
CA SER A 31 -26.67 12.43 -7.06
C SER A 31 -27.14 11.10 -6.47
N ASN A 32 -28.33 10.63 -6.80
CA ASN A 32 -28.81 9.31 -6.39
C ASN A 32 -28.51 8.24 -7.45
N LEU A 33 -28.07 8.65 -8.64
CA LEU A 33 -27.85 7.78 -9.78
C LEU A 33 -26.36 7.51 -9.98
N GLU A 34 -26.06 6.30 -10.42
CA GLU A 34 -24.72 5.85 -10.79
C GLU A 34 -24.39 6.23 -12.23
N ASP A 35 -23.10 6.33 -12.54
CA ASP A 35 -22.63 6.67 -13.87
C ASP A 35 -22.83 5.52 -14.88
N PRO A 36 -23.58 5.69 -15.98
CA PRO A 36 -23.79 4.64 -16.95
C PRO A 36 -22.54 4.10 -17.63
N ALA A 37 -21.44 4.86 -17.65
CA ALA A 37 -20.18 4.42 -18.24
C ALA A 37 -19.60 3.15 -17.58
N ILE A 38 -19.95 2.87 -16.33
CA ILE A 38 -19.42 1.72 -15.58
C ILE A 38 -20.35 0.49 -15.63
N PHE A 39 -21.56 0.62 -16.19
CA PHE A 39 -22.53 -0.48 -16.22
C PHE A 39 -22.08 -1.70 -17.01
N PRO A 40 -21.41 -1.57 -18.18
CA PRO A 40 -20.90 -2.74 -18.91
C PRO A 40 -19.98 -3.60 -18.04
N ASP A 41 -19.03 -2.96 -17.34
CA ASP A 41 -18.09 -3.65 -16.45
C ASP A 41 -18.80 -4.29 -15.25
N MET A 42 -19.84 -3.64 -14.71
CA MET A 42 -20.63 -4.17 -13.60
C MET A 42 -21.53 -5.36 -13.99
N VAL A 43 -22.09 -5.34 -15.21
CA VAL A 43 -22.86 -6.46 -15.78
C VAL A 43 -21.93 -7.64 -16.05
N ASP A 44 -20.77 -7.39 -16.65
CA ASP A 44 -19.75 -8.41 -16.92
C ASP A 44 -19.16 -9.02 -15.63
N ALA A 45 -19.07 -8.23 -14.56
CA ALA A 45 -18.71 -8.68 -13.22
C ALA A 45 -19.84 -9.40 -12.48
N GLY A 46 -21.07 -9.41 -13.01
CA GLY A 46 -22.25 -10.01 -12.40
C GLY A 46 -22.77 -9.28 -11.15
N LEU A 47 -22.30 -8.04 -10.92
CA LEU A 47 -22.70 -7.19 -9.80
C LEU A 47 -24.01 -6.45 -10.07
N LEU A 48 -24.38 -6.32 -11.35
CA LEU A 48 -25.56 -5.61 -11.81
C LEU A 48 -26.34 -6.46 -12.79
N THR A 49 -27.61 -6.69 -12.52
CA THR A 49 -28.54 -7.31 -13.48
C THR A 49 -29.55 -6.27 -13.92
N ILE A 50 -29.51 -5.91 -15.20
CA ILE A 50 -30.38 -4.88 -15.77
C ILE A 50 -31.58 -5.57 -16.44
N PRO A 51 -32.81 -5.37 -15.94
CA PRO A 51 -34.00 -5.90 -16.58
C PRO A 51 -34.42 -5.03 -17.79
N ASP A 52 -35.10 -5.63 -18.77
CA ASP A 52 -35.52 -4.97 -20.02
C ASP A 52 -36.43 -3.75 -19.81
N ASN A 53 -37.10 -3.67 -18.64
CA ASN A 53 -38.01 -2.59 -18.28
C ASN A 53 -37.34 -1.49 -17.42
N CYS A 54 -36.00 -1.44 -17.36
CA CYS A 54 -35.29 -0.37 -16.66
C CYS A 54 -35.54 0.99 -17.34
N LEU A 55 -35.85 2.00 -16.52
CA LEU A 55 -36.14 3.36 -16.95
C LEU A 55 -34.86 4.15 -17.19
N LYS A 56 -34.94 5.18 -18.04
CA LYS A 56 -33.81 6.07 -18.34
C LYS A 56 -33.63 7.16 -17.29
N VAL A 57 -32.43 7.71 -17.19
CA VAL A 57 -32.06 8.84 -16.30
C VAL A 57 -33.07 9.99 -16.42
N ALA A 58 -33.45 10.39 -17.63
CA ALA A 58 -34.44 11.46 -17.86
C ALA A 58 -35.83 11.15 -17.26
N GLN A 59 -36.23 9.88 -17.24
CA GLN A 59 -37.55 9.44 -16.80
C GLN A 59 -37.64 9.37 -15.27
N VAL A 60 -36.54 9.05 -14.61
CA VAL A 60 -36.48 8.83 -13.17
C VAL A 60 -36.13 10.09 -12.38
N ILE A 61 -35.41 11.05 -12.96
CA ILE A 61 -35.07 12.30 -12.26
C ILE A 61 -36.34 13.13 -11.97
N GLY A 62 -36.58 13.35 -10.68
CA GLY A 62 -37.76 14.00 -10.13
C GLY A 62 -38.89 13.05 -9.76
N ALA A 63 -38.78 11.75 -10.07
CA ALA A 63 -39.73 10.74 -9.62
C ALA A 63 -39.47 10.38 -8.14
N LYS A 64 -40.52 9.97 -7.44
CA LYS A 64 -40.46 9.62 -6.03
C LYS A 64 -40.35 8.11 -5.87
N LEU A 65 -39.35 7.65 -5.12
CA LEU A 65 -39.16 6.24 -4.81
C LEU A 65 -40.21 5.74 -3.81
N ILE A 66 -40.91 4.65 -4.12
CA ILE A 66 -42.01 4.17 -3.26
C ILE A 66 -41.59 3.10 -2.23
N LYS A 67 -40.40 2.51 -2.39
CA LYS A 67 -39.81 1.51 -1.48
C LYS A 67 -38.31 1.75 -1.36
N THR A 68 -37.72 1.42 -0.22
CA THR A 68 -36.27 1.49 -0.04
C THR A 68 -35.59 0.46 -0.93
N VAL A 69 -34.55 0.88 -1.65
CA VAL A 69 -33.77 0.01 -2.55
C VAL A 69 -32.28 0.12 -2.21
N ASP A 70 -31.55 -0.97 -2.38
CA ASP A 70 -30.11 -0.99 -2.18
C ASP A 70 -29.36 -0.41 -3.39
N SER A 71 -28.06 -0.15 -3.23
CA SER A 71 -27.20 0.33 -4.32
C SER A 71 -27.22 -0.62 -5.51
N LEU A 72 -26.99 -0.11 -6.72
CA LEU A 72 -26.98 -0.86 -7.97
C LEU A 72 -28.34 -1.49 -8.32
N THR A 73 -29.43 -0.98 -7.75
CA THR A 73 -30.78 -1.39 -8.15
C THR A 73 -31.21 -0.62 -9.40
N PRO A 74 -31.51 -1.29 -10.54
CA PRO A 74 -32.09 -0.63 -11.69
C PRO A 74 -33.49 -0.11 -11.37
N LEU A 75 -33.77 1.14 -11.75
CA LEU A 75 -35.07 1.74 -11.47
C LEU A 75 -36.10 1.30 -12.52
N THR A 76 -37.14 0.62 -12.06
CA THR A 76 -38.26 0.13 -12.88
C THR A 76 -39.55 0.87 -12.52
N PRO A 77 -40.58 0.83 -13.38
CA PRO A 77 -41.82 1.57 -13.15
C PRO A 77 -42.55 1.25 -11.85
N ASP A 78 -42.40 0.04 -11.33
CA ASP A 78 -43.02 -0.41 -10.08
C ASP A 78 -42.31 0.12 -8.81
N LEU A 79 -41.14 0.77 -8.96
CA LEU A 79 -40.38 1.36 -7.86
C LEU A 79 -40.57 2.87 -7.73
N LEU A 80 -41.24 3.52 -8.68
CA LEU A 80 -41.32 4.97 -8.78
C LEU A 80 -42.75 5.49 -8.98
N GLU A 81 -43.07 6.60 -8.32
CA GLU A 81 -44.28 7.41 -8.52
C GLU A 81 -43.89 8.73 -9.19
N GLY A 82 -44.63 9.16 -10.22
CA GLY A 82 -44.37 10.43 -10.92
C GLY A 82 -43.30 10.37 -12.02
N ILE A 83 -43.15 9.23 -12.68
CA ILE A 83 -42.25 9.02 -13.83
C ILE A 83 -42.66 9.96 -14.98
N LYS A 84 -41.68 10.56 -15.67
CA LYS A 84 -41.92 11.38 -16.86
C LYS A 84 -42.05 10.49 -18.10
N GLU A 85 -43.11 10.69 -18.89
CA GLU A 85 -43.26 10.05 -20.20
C GLU A 85 -42.31 10.71 -21.21
N MET A 86 -41.55 9.88 -21.94
CA MET A 86 -40.74 10.33 -23.09
C MET A 86 -41.50 10.06 -24.39
N ALA A 87 -41.47 11.01 -25.32
CA ALA A 87 -41.93 10.78 -26.69
C ALA A 87 -41.03 9.74 -27.37
N SER A 88 -41.64 8.78 -28.06
CA SER A 88 -40.93 7.78 -28.87
C SER A 88 -40.33 8.41 -30.13
N GLU A 89 -39.06 8.15 -30.47
CA GLU A 89 -38.59 7.69 -31.80
C GLU A 89 -37.04 7.62 -31.97
N GLU A 90 -36.65 6.58 -32.74
CA GLU A 90 -35.55 6.40 -33.72
C GLU A 90 -34.04 6.46 -33.38
N LYS A 91 -33.30 5.48 -33.96
CA LYS A 91 -31.83 5.41 -34.01
C LYS A 91 -31.29 6.49 -34.94
N VAL A 92 -30.51 7.42 -34.41
CA VAL A 92 -29.76 8.43 -35.19
C VAL A 92 -28.32 7.95 -35.41
N GLN A 93 -27.87 7.92 -36.67
CA GLN A 93 -26.45 7.94 -37.04
C GLN A 93 -25.95 9.37 -36.83
N GLU A 94 -24.96 9.60 -35.97
CA GLU A 94 -24.41 10.94 -35.74
C GLU A 94 -23.69 11.46 -37.00
N GLU A 95 -24.09 12.63 -37.50
CA GLU A 95 -23.39 13.35 -38.56
C GLU A 95 -22.10 13.98 -38.02
N LEU A 96 -21.02 13.96 -38.82
CA LEU A 96 -19.73 14.56 -38.47
C LEU A 96 -19.87 16.08 -38.28
N THR A 97 -19.66 16.55 -37.05
CA THR A 97 -19.58 17.97 -36.71
C THR A 97 -18.11 18.40 -36.58
N GLU A 98 -17.78 19.62 -37.00
CA GLU A 98 -16.43 20.21 -36.86
C GLU A 98 -15.31 19.45 -37.61
N GLY A 99 -15.56 19.08 -38.86
CA GLY A 99 -14.62 18.28 -39.68
C GLY A 99 -13.20 18.85 -39.85
N ASN A 100 -13.03 20.17 -39.75
CA ASN A 100 -11.72 20.84 -39.87
C ASN A 100 -10.86 20.74 -38.60
N GLU A 101 -11.42 20.34 -37.46
CA GLU A 101 -10.69 20.20 -36.21
C GLU A 101 -9.79 18.96 -36.21
N LYS A 102 -8.82 18.91 -35.30
CA LYS A 102 -7.88 17.78 -35.20
C LYS A 102 -8.57 16.51 -34.73
N ALA A 103 -8.12 15.37 -35.24
CA ALA A 103 -8.68 14.06 -34.91
C ALA A 103 -7.95 13.40 -33.74
N VAL A 104 -8.67 13.16 -32.65
CA VAL A 104 -8.20 12.37 -31.50
C VAL A 104 -9.21 11.25 -31.26
N LEU A 105 -8.74 10.02 -31.07
CA LEU A 105 -9.64 8.90 -30.78
C LEU A 105 -10.25 9.03 -29.39
N LYS A 106 -11.55 8.80 -29.28
CA LYS A 106 -12.28 8.74 -28.02
C LYS A 106 -12.12 7.39 -27.31
N TYR A 107 -12.01 6.30 -28.07
CA TYR A 107 -11.91 4.93 -27.56
C TYR A 107 -10.77 4.14 -28.21
N ASN A 108 -10.36 3.04 -27.58
CA ASN A 108 -9.36 2.12 -28.14
C ASN A 108 -9.89 1.49 -29.44
N LYS A 109 -9.06 1.45 -30.49
CA LYS A 109 -9.37 0.75 -31.75
C LYS A 109 -8.28 -0.21 -32.18
N LYS A 110 -8.67 -1.26 -32.90
CA LYS A 110 -7.77 -2.32 -33.36
C LYS A 110 -7.36 -2.11 -34.81
N THR A 111 -6.26 -2.77 -35.17
CA THR A 111 -5.77 -2.85 -36.54
C THR A 111 -6.87 -3.32 -37.49
N GLY A 112 -7.11 -2.57 -38.58
CA GLY A 112 -8.11 -2.85 -39.60
C GLY A 112 -9.49 -2.24 -39.36
N ASP A 113 -9.73 -1.65 -38.19
CA ASP A 113 -10.98 -0.94 -37.88
C ASP A 113 -11.09 0.35 -38.70
N VAL A 114 -12.31 0.68 -39.12
CA VAL A 114 -12.64 1.93 -39.81
C VAL A 114 -13.03 2.99 -38.78
N ILE A 115 -12.49 4.20 -38.88
CA ILE A 115 -12.78 5.31 -37.97
C ILE A 115 -14.13 5.96 -38.35
N GLY A 116 -15.11 5.97 -37.44
CA GLY A 116 -16.36 6.71 -37.54
C GLY A 116 -16.31 8.05 -36.82
N ALA A 117 -17.36 8.87 -36.94
CA ALA A 117 -17.43 10.18 -36.29
C ALA A 117 -17.60 10.07 -34.77
N GLU A 118 -18.32 9.04 -34.33
CA GLU A 118 -18.58 8.67 -32.93
C GLU A 118 -17.31 8.24 -32.17
N ASP A 119 -16.27 7.84 -32.92
CA ASP A 119 -15.00 7.39 -32.37
C ASP A 119 -14.02 8.53 -32.12
N LEU A 120 -14.38 9.77 -32.47
CA LEU A 120 -13.53 10.94 -32.35
C LEU A 120 -13.96 11.80 -31.17
N GLU A 121 -12.98 12.21 -30.37
CA GLU A 121 -13.18 13.08 -29.22
C GLU A 121 -13.67 14.46 -29.65
N ASN A 122 -14.45 15.11 -28.77
CA ASN A 122 -14.98 16.44 -29.02
C ASN A 122 -13.88 17.51 -28.86
N PRO A 123 -13.61 18.34 -29.89
CA PRO A 123 -12.59 19.39 -29.87
C PRO A 123 -12.72 20.37 -28.70
N MET A 124 -13.93 20.59 -28.18
CA MET A 124 -14.14 21.42 -26.99
C MET A 124 -13.39 20.92 -25.74
N HIS A 125 -12.97 19.66 -25.70
CA HIS A 125 -12.22 19.09 -24.59
C HIS A 125 -10.70 19.18 -24.78
N PHE A 126 -10.20 19.57 -25.97
CA PHE A 126 -8.77 19.49 -26.28
C PHE A 126 -7.92 20.38 -25.39
N GLU A 127 -8.33 21.63 -25.14
CA GLU A 127 -7.58 22.55 -24.26
C GLU A 127 -7.39 21.96 -22.85
N LYS A 128 -8.45 21.38 -22.27
CA LYS A 128 -8.40 20.73 -20.95
C LYS A 128 -7.57 19.45 -20.94
N LEU A 129 -7.63 18.66 -22.02
CA LEU A 129 -6.90 17.39 -22.14
C LEU A 129 -5.40 17.63 -22.44
N GLU A 130 -5.06 18.68 -23.19
CA GLU A 130 -3.67 19.12 -23.39
C GLU A 130 -3.07 19.73 -22.11
N ASP A 131 -3.83 20.53 -21.37
CA ASP A 131 -3.41 21.04 -20.04
C ASP A 131 -3.18 19.92 -19.04
N SER A 132 -3.90 18.80 -19.20
CA SER A 132 -3.73 17.57 -18.42
C SER A 132 -2.59 16.68 -18.95
N LEU A 133 -1.87 17.13 -19.98
CA LEU A 133 -0.75 16.43 -20.64
C LEU A 133 -1.12 15.04 -21.21
N LEU A 134 -2.40 14.80 -21.50
CA LEU A 134 -2.90 13.51 -21.99
C LEU A 134 -2.53 13.25 -23.45
N PHE A 135 -2.47 14.32 -24.25
CA PHE A 135 -1.90 14.32 -25.60
C PHE A 135 -1.42 15.72 -25.97
N LYS A 136 -0.75 15.85 -27.12
CA LYS A 136 -0.43 17.14 -27.75
C LYS A 136 -0.81 17.10 -29.21
N LEU A 137 -1.46 18.15 -29.68
CA LEU A 137 -1.78 18.33 -31.08
C LEU A 137 -0.62 19.08 -31.75
N ASP A 138 0.02 18.41 -32.70
CA ASP A 138 1.02 19.03 -33.56
C ASP A 138 0.49 19.18 -35.01
N GLU A 139 1.31 19.79 -35.87
CA GLU A 139 0.94 20.03 -37.26
C GLU A 139 0.71 18.74 -38.05
N ARG A 140 1.24 17.59 -37.60
CA ARG A 140 1.14 16.29 -38.28
C ARG A 140 -0.15 15.54 -37.94
N VAL A 141 -0.92 16.00 -36.95
CA VAL A 141 -2.23 15.42 -36.62
C VAL A 141 -3.25 15.76 -37.71
N LEU A 142 -3.93 14.76 -38.24
CA LEU A 142 -4.92 14.91 -39.31
C LEU A 142 -6.23 15.52 -38.78
N THR A 143 -7.04 16.07 -39.67
CA THR A 143 -8.36 16.59 -39.31
C THR A 143 -9.40 15.47 -39.21
N ARG A 144 -10.50 15.74 -38.52
CA ARG A 144 -11.62 14.79 -38.37
C ARG A 144 -12.19 14.38 -39.74
N GLU A 145 -12.26 15.29 -40.70
CA GLU A 145 -12.70 14.99 -42.06
C GLU A 145 -11.73 14.07 -42.82
N GLU A 146 -10.42 14.19 -42.58
CA GLU A 146 -9.40 13.37 -43.26
C GLU A 146 -9.37 11.93 -42.75
N VAL A 147 -9.73 11.69 -41.49
CA VAL A 147 -9.61 10.37 -40.84
C VAL A 147 -10.88 9.54 -40.90
N VAL A 148 -12.06 10.17 -40.97
CA VAL A 148 -13.34 9.44 -40.96
C VAL A 148 -13.46 8.60 -42.24
N GLY A 149 -13.75 7.32 -42.07
CA GLY A 149 -13.79 6.33 -43.15
C GLY A 149 -12.44 5.67 -43.47
N GLN A 150 -11.35 6.10 -42.83
CA GLN A 150 -10.02 5.50 -43.02
C GLN A 150 -9.81 4.28 -42.09
N LYS A 151 -8.94 3.37 -42.51
CA LYS A 151 -8.58 2.16 -41.75
C LYS A 151 -7.26 2.30 -41.02
N LEU A 152 -7.22 1.81 -39.79
CA LEU A 152 -6.00 1.76 -38.98
C LEU A 152 -5.06 0.62 -39.41
N VAL A 153 -3.75 0.88 -39.46
CA VAL A 153 -2.71 -0.14 -39.76
C VAL A 153 -2.07 -0.78 -38.53
N SER A 154 -2.43 -0.30 -37.33
CA SER A 154 -1.99 -0.84 -36.04
C SER A 154 -3.04 -0.59 -34.96
N ASP A 155 -2.91 -1.25 -33.80
CA ASP A 155 -3.80 -1.01 -32.65
C ASP A 155 -3.51 0.37 -32.06
N VAL A 156 -4.55 1.19 -31.85
CA VAL A 156 -4.42 2.57 -31.38
C VAL A 156 -5.26 2.79 -30.12
N PRO A 157 -4.64 3.18 -28.99
CA PRO A 157 -5.36 3.50 -27.76
C PRO A 157 -6.24 4.76 -27.88
N ALA A 158 -7.20 4.89 -26.98
CA ALA A 158 -7.98 6.11 -26.76
C ALA A 158 -7.07 7.31 -26.46
N LEU A 159 -7.57 8.51 -26.71
CA LEU A 159 -6.88 9.80 -26.56
C LEU A 159 -5.62 9.95 -27.42
N THR A 160 -5.47 9.12 -28.46
CA THR A 160 -4.35 9.22 -29.40
C THR A 160 -4.70 10.14 -30.56
N PRO A 161 -3.92 11.22 -30.82
CA PRO A 161 -4.04 12.02 -32.04
C PRO A 161 -3.68 11.20 -33.29
N ILE A 162 -4.53 11.25 -34.31
CA ILE A 162 -4.35 10.44 -35.52
C ILE A 162 -3.37 11.12 -36.48
N THR A 163 -2.37 10.37 -36.94
CA THR A 163 -1.36 10.83 -37.90
C THR A 163 -1.35 9.97 -39.17
N PRO A 164 -0.80 10.46 -40.30
CA PRO A 164 -0.77 9.74 -41.58
C PRO A 164 -0.25 8.29 -41.50
N GLU A 165 0.78 8.06 -40.69
CA GLU A 165 1.46 6.76 -40.55
C GLU A 165 0.54 5.69 -39.93
N MET A 166 -0.55 6.10 -39.27
CA MET A 166 -1.51 5.23 -38.63
C MET A 166 -2.61 4.74 -39.59
N LEU A 167 -2.68 5.28 -40.81
CA LEU A 167 -3.77 5.02 -41.77
C LEU A 167 -3.31 4.26 -43.01
N GLU A 168 -4.15 3.34 -43.47
CA GLU A 168 -3.86 2.50 -44.64
C GLU A 168 -3.94 3.33 -45.93
N GLY A 169 -2.79 3.49 -46.62
CA GLY A 169 -2.74 4.11 -47.94
C GLY A 169 -2.59 5.64 -47.99
N PHE A 170 -2.38 6.30 -46.84
CA PHE A 170 -2.13 7.74 -46.78
C PHE A 170 -0.70 8.06 -47.27
N LYS A 171 -0.55 8.93 -48.28
CA LYS A 171 0.75 9.35 -48.82
C LYS A 171 1.06 10.78 -48.38
N GLU A 172 2.16 10.97 -47.65
CA GLU A 172 2.68 12.28 -47.24
C GLU A 172 3.30 13.01 -48.46
N GLU A 173 2.86 14.23 -48.78
CA GLU A 173 3.67 15.18 -49.57
C GLU A 173 4.56 15.94 -48.60
N VAL A 174 5.87 15.64 -48.58
CA VAL A 174 6.83 16.30 -47.69
C VAL A 174 7.66 17.30 -48.48
N ASP A 175 7.51 18.59 -48.16
CA ASP A 175 8.48 19.63 -48.51
C ASP A 175 9.51 19.73 -47.37
N MET A 176 10.78 19.43 -47.67
CA MET A 176 11.84 19.34 -46.65
C MET A 176 12.49 20.72 -46.40
N GLY A 177 11.96 21.45 -45.42
CA GLY A 177 12.60 22.63 -44.82
C GLY A 177 13.54 22.28 -43.66
N GLU A 178 14.78 22.79 -43.77
CA GLU A 178 15.96 22.84 -42.86
C GLU A 178 15.97 22.19 -41.46
N SER A 179 17.10 21.52 -41.17
CA SER A 179 17.49 20.96 -39.86
C SER A 179 18.21 21.98 -38.95
N PRO A 180 18.09 21.87 -37.61
CA PRO A 180 18.68 22.84 -36.68
C PRO A 180 20.21 22.72 -36.54
N LYS A 181 20.91 23.86 -36.59
CA LYS A 181 22.38 23.99 -36.44
C LYS A 181 22.80 24.14 -34.97
N VAL A 182 23.72 23.28 -34.52
CA VAL A 182 24.54 23.49 -33.32
C VAL A 182 25.80 24.28 -33.70
N THR A 183 26.16 25.32 -32.93
CA THR A 183 27.42 26.06 -33.11
C THR A 183 28.30 25.95 -31.87
N SER A 184 29.56 25.55 -32.06
CA SER A 184 30.59 25.50 -31.02
C SER A 184 31.77 26.40 -31.41
N SER A 185 32.38 27.06 -30.42
CA SER A 185 33.59 27.86 -30.62
C SER A 185 34.57 27.63 -29.48
N VAL A 186 35.87 27.58 -29.81
CA VAL A 186 36.98 27.38 -28.85
C VAL A 186 37.87 28.60 -28.93
N SER A 187 38.02 29.31 -27.82
CA SER A 187 38.94 30.44 -27.66
C SER A 187 39.55 30.39 -26.26
N GLY A 188 40.88 30.55 -26.17
CA GLY A 188 41.57 30.71 -24.89
C GLY A 188 41.56 29.52 -23.93
N GLY A 189 41.35 28.29 -24.40
CA GLY A 189 41.36 27.08 -23.55
C GLY A 189 40.02 26.79 -22.85
N VAL A 190 38.93 27.45 -23.24
CA VAL A 190 37.57 27.17 -22.76
C VAL A 190 36.68 26.79 -23.94
N LEU A 191 35.96 25.68 -23.81
CA LEU A 191 34.92 25.25 -24.77
C LEU A 191 33.57 25.82 -24.32
N ARG A 192 32.90 26.57 -25.21
CA ARG A 192 31.55 27.10 -24.99
C ARG A 192 30.56 26.43 -25.92
N ILE A 193 29.50 25.85 -25.34
CA ILE A 193 28.40 25.22 -26.08
C ILE A 193 27.11 25.99 -25.77
N LYS A 194 26.43 26.46 -26.82
CA LYS A 194 25.11 27.08 -26.72
C LYS A 194 24.04 26.17 -27.31
N ILE A 195 23.02 25.87 -26.51
CA ILE A 195 21.84 25.09 -26.91
C ILE A 195 20.64 26.02 -26.89
N ALA A 196 19.96 26.17 -28.02
CA ALA A 196 19.00 27.24 -28.26
C ALA A 196 17.57 26.96 -27.74
N GLU A 197 17.23 25.72 -27.38
CA GLU A 197 15.88 25.36 -26.92
C GLU A 197 15.91 24.80 -25.49
N GLY A 198 15.16 25.46 -24.60
CA GLY A 198 15.07 25.11 -23.17
C GLY A 198 15.97 25.97 -22.28
N LYS A 199 15.43 27.11 -21.83
CA LYS A 199 15.95 27.98 -20.73
C LYS A 199 17.48 28.15 -20.69
N GLY A 200 18.09 28.58 -21.79
CA GLY A 200 19.38 29.27 -21.84
C GLY A 200 20.48 28.75 -20.92
N VAL A 201 20.96 27.52 -21.16
CA VAL A 201 22.11 26.93 -20.45
C VAL A 201 23.39 27.20 -21.23
N ASP A 202 24.30 28.00 -20.65
CA ASP A 202 25.66 28.19 -21.15
C ASP A 202 26.61 27.23 -20.41
N ILE A 203 27.16 26.23 -21.11
CA ILE A 203 28.16 25.31 -20.55
C ILE A 203 29.56 25.82 -20.90
N GLU A 204 30.35 26.16 -19.89
CA GLU A 204 31.78 26.49 -20.01
C GLU A 204 32.65 25.40 -19.40
N VAL A 205 33.49 24.76 -20.22
CA VAL A 205 34.45 23.75 -19.75
C VAL A 205 35.89 24.27 -19.94
N PRO A 206 36.67 24.50 -18.86
CA PRO A 206 38.09 24.82 -18.96
C PRO A 206 38.90 23.57 -19.30
N LEU A 207 39.59 23.58 -20.44
CA LEU A 207 40.48 22.50 -20.86
C LEU A 207 41.90 22.77 -20.37
N ASN A 208 42.13 22.60 -19.07
CA ASN A 208 43.48 22.65 -18.52
C ASN A 208 44.22 21.34 -18.83
N GLY A 209 45.13 21.38 -19.80
CA GLY A 209 46.18 20.34 -19.95
C GLY A 209 46.54 19.90 -21.36
N MET A 210 45.87 20.35 -22.42
CA MET A 210 46.26 19.97 -23.78
C MET A 210 47.06 21.08 -24.47
N SER A 211 48.38 20.92 -24.40
CA SER A 211 49.35 21.71 -25.16
C SER A 211 49.10 21.56 -26.66
N THR A 212 49.01 22.68 -27.34
CA THR A 212 48.92 22.82 -28.79
C THR A 212 50.19 22.34 -29.47
N SER A 213 50.07 21.44 -30.44
CA SER A 213 51.11 21.21 -31.45
C SER A 213 50.46 20.94 -32.80
N SER A 214 50.70 21.89 -33.70
CA SER A 214 50.23 22.02 -35.06
C SER A 214 50.92 21.05 -36.02
N VAL A 215 50.18 20.28 -36.81
CA VAL A 215 50.64 19.74 -38.10
C VAL A 215 49.47 19.66 -39.11
N LYS A 216 49.73 20.11 -40.34
CA LYS A 216 48.93 19.99 -41.57
C LYS A 216 49.85 19.36 -42.64
N PRO A 217 49.35 18.95 -43.82
CA PRO A 217 48.69 17.69 -44.16
C PRO A 217 49.57 16.80 -45.09
N GLY A 218 49.35 15.48 -45.14
CA GLY A 218 49.98 14.64 -46.17
C GLY A 218 49.74 13.13 -46.08
N ASN A 219 49.14 12.60 -47.15
CA ASN A 219 49.09 11.23 -47.67
C ASN A 219 48.75 10.05 -46.74
N VAL A 220 47.62 9.44 -47.07
CA VAL A 220 47.13 8.14 -46.60
C VAL A 220 47.90 7.00 -47.29
N PRO A 221 48.46 6.03 -46.55
CA PRO A 221 48.61 4.68 -47.04
C PRO A 221 47.53 3.79 -46.43
N VAL A 222 46.80 3.12 -47.32
CA VAL A 222 45.86 2.05 -47.02
C VAL A 222 46.59 0.90 -46.31
N VAL A 223 46.07 0.42 -45.18
CA VAL A 223 46.41 -0.92 -44.66
C VAL A 223 45.12 -1.68 -44.36
N LYS A 224 44.99 -2.81 -45.06
CA LYS A 224 43.94 -3.82 -44.95
C LYS A 224 43.84 -4.36 -43.52
N ALA A 225 42.60 -4.53 -43.06
CA ALA A 225 42.30 -5.29 -41.86
C ALA A 225 42.53 -6.79 -42.13
N GLU A 226 43.53 -7.38 -41.47
CA GLU A 226 43.60 -8.82 -41.23
C GLU A 226 43.17 -9.12 -39.79
N LYS A 227 42.25 -10.08 -39.66
CA LYS A 227 41.78 -10.63 -38.39
C LYS A 227 42.93 -11.30 -37.66
N ALA A 228 43.38 -10.71 -36.56
CA ALA A 228 44.15 -11.41 -35.54
C ALA A 228 43.17 -12.08 -34.56
N VAL A 229 43.02 -13.41 -34.70
CA VAL A 229 42.40 -14.27 -33.69
C VAL A 229 43.37 -14.35 -32.51
N VAL A 230 43.06 -13.69 -31.41
CA VAL A 230 43.74 -13.94 -30.13
C VAL A 230 42.94 -15.02 -29.40
N ALA A 231 43.47 -16.24 -29.42
CA ALA A 231 43.02 -17.31 -28.54
C ALA A 231 43.33 -16.92 -27.09
N ALA A 232 42.31 -16.46 -26.37
CA ALA A 232 42.36 -16.36 -24.92
C ALA A 232 42.34 -17.78 -24.34
N LYS A 233 43.48 -18.21 -23.79
CA LYS A 233 43.52 -19.35 -22.89
C LYS A 233 42.58 -19.05 -21.71
N ALA A 234 41.65 -19.96 -21.45
CA ALA A 234 40.88 -20.01 -20.23
C ALA A 234 41.83 -20.24 -19.05
N GLU A 235 42.29 -19.16 -18.43
CA GLU A 235 42.72 -19.19 -17.04
C GLU A 235 41.44 -19.13 -16.19
N GLY A 236 41.25 -20.18 -15.39
CA GLY A 236 40.06 -20.35 -14.57
C GLY A 236 39.76 -19.10 -13.77
N LYS A 237 38.52 -18.60 -13.87
CA LYS A 237 37.94 -17.68 -12.90
C LYS A 237 38.15 -18.31 -11.53
N LYS A 238 39.12 -17.81 -10.76
CA LYS A 238 39.06 -17.96 -9.31
C LYS A 238 37.79 -17.24 -8.90
N GLU A 239 36.76 -18.01 -8.60
CA GLU A 239 35.56 -17.53 -7.95
C GLU A 239 35.99 -16.87 -6.65
N VAL A 240 35.99 -15.54 -6.62
CA VAL A 240 36.23 -14.79 -5.38
C VAL A 240 34.98 -14.99 -4.56
N VAL A 241 34.97 -16.05 -3.74
CA VAL A 241 33.94 -16.25 -2.72
C VAL A 241 34.12 -15.12 -1.71
N LEU A 242 33.32 -14.06 -1.87
CA LEU A 242 33.24 -12.99 -0.89
C LEU A 242 32.55 -13.58 0.35
N GLU A 243 33.24 -13.53 1.50
CA GLU A 243 32.74 -14.07 2.75
C GLU A 243 31.50 -13.31 3.25
N GLU A 244 30.66 -14.00 4.01
CA GLU A 244 29.53 -13.38 4.69
C GLU A 244 29.99 -12.27 5.62
N LYS A 245 29.28 -11.14 5.61
CA LYS A 245 29.61 -9.97 6.42
C LYS A 245 28.47 -9.63 7.35
N VAL A 246 28.70 -9.81 8.66
CA VAL A 246 27.80 -9.27 9.69
C VAL A 246 27.89 -7.75 9.67
N LEU A 247 26.79 -7.07 9.36
CA LEU A 247 26.73 -5.60 9.35
C LEU A 247 26.47 -5.02 10.73
N ARG A 248 25.62 -5.71 11.50
CA ARG A 248 25.10 -5.26 12.80
C ARG A 248 24.48 -6.42 13.55
N THR A 249 24.40 -6.26 14.86
CA THR A 249 23.84 -7.24 15.80
C THR A 249 22.92 -6.54 16.78
N LEU A 250 21.82 -7.19 17.12
CA LEU A 250 20.85 -6.77 18.12
C LEU A 250 20.65 -7.92 19.10
N THR A 251 20.68 -7.60 20.39
CA THR A 251 20.37 -8.55 21.46
C THR A 251 19.16 -8.05 22.23
N ARG A 252 18.12 -8.88 22.37
CA ARG A 252 17.00 -8.59 23.27
C ARG A 252 17.09 -9.45 24.52
N LYS A 253 17.19 -8.82 25.69
CA LYS A 253 17.15 -9.46 27.01
C LYS A 253 15.75 -9.36 27.58
N HIS A 254 15.11 -10.49 27.83
CA HIS A 254 13.74 -10.58 28.32
C HIS A 254 13.75 -10.81 29.84
N TYR A 255 13.28 -9.80 30.59
CA TYR A 255 13.23 -9.77 32.05
C TYR A 255 11.85 -10.20 32.53
N LYS A 256 11.79 -11.24 33.35
CA LYS A 256 10.55 -11.88 33.78
C LYS A 256 9.72 -10.99 34.72
N ILE A 257 8.43 -10.84 34.40
CA ILE A 257 7.42 -10.27 35.28
C ILE A 257 6.30 -11.29 35.50
N ASN A 258 5.97 -11.56 36.75
CA ASN A 258 4.87 -12.45 37.15
C ASN A 258 3.68 -11.69 37.75
N GLU A 259 3.89 -10.43 38.15
CA GLU A 259 2.88 -9.67 38.87
C GLU A 259 3.04 -8.16 38.60
N VAL A 260 1.91 -7.46 38.45
CA VAL A 260 1.86 -6.01 38.35
C VAL A 260 0.98 -5.47 39.49
N LYS A 261 1.47 -4.46 40.20
CA LYS A 261 0.78 -3.82 41.33
C LYS A 261 0.82 -2.31 41.22
N LEU A 262 -0.19 -1.65 41.77
CA LEU A 262 -0.09 -0.22 42.07
C LEU A 262 0.77 0.00 43.31
N GLY A 263 1.53 1.09 43.32
CA GLY A 263 2.41 1.47 44.41
C GLY A 263 2.69 2.96 44.47
N LYS A 264 3.56 3.37 45.41
CA LYS A 264 3.93 4.78 45.59
C LYS A 264 4.90 5.30 44.52
N GLU A 265 5.66 4.41 43.91
CA GLU A 265 6.67 4.70 42.89
C GLU A 265 6.67 3.59 41.84
N THR A 266 7.04 3.91 40.61
CA THR A 266 7.22 2.91 39.56
C THR A 266 8.60 2.27 39.67
N LYS A 267 8.64 0.96 39.89
CA LYS A 267 9.87 0.19 40.08
C LYS A 267 9.65 -1.30 39.85
N ILE A 268 10.74 -2.04 39.72
CA ILE A 268 10.72 -3.50 39.59
C ILE A 268 11.48 -4.10 40.78
N GLU A 269 10.81 -4.95 41.55
CA GLU A 269 11.41 -5.68 42.68
C GLU A 269 11.20 -7.18 42.45
N GLY A 270 12.29 -7.91 42.21
CA GLY A 270 12.23 -9.29 41.76
C GLY A 270 11.43 -9.39 40.45
N THR A 271 10.38 -10.21 40.44
CA THR A 271 9.49 -10.37 39.28
C THR A 271 8.19 -9.57 39.38
N THR A 272 8.12 -8.57 40.26
CA THR A 272 6.93 -7.73 40.46
C THR A 272 7.20 -6.31 39.95
N LEU A 273 6.37 -5.84 39.01
CA LEU A 273 6.35 -4.46 38.53
C LEU A 273 5.36 -3.64 39.37
N TYR A 274 5.87 -2.66 40.10
CA TYR A 274 5.06 -1.64 40.76
C TYR A 274 4.91 -0.43 39.83
N ILE A 275 3.69 0.08 39.70
CA ILE A 275 3.38 1.27 38.91
C ILE A 275 2.79 2.33 39.84
N ARG A 276 3.27 3.55 39.73
CA ARG A 276 2.84 4.67 40.57
C ARG A 276 1.35 4.96 40.39
N GLU A 277 0.61 5.04 41.50
CA GLU A 277 -0.85 5.28 41.51
C GLU A 277 -1.28 6.54 40.75
N ASP A 278 -0.47 7.59 40.78
CA ASP A 278 -0.76 8.89 40.17
C ASP A 278 -0.22 9.05 38.74
N VAL A 279 0.30 8.00 38.10
CA VAL A 279 0.90 8.09 36.75
C VAL A 279 -0.07 8.61 35.68
N CYS A 280 -1.38 8.31 35.83
CA CYS A 280 -2.40 8.79 34.91
C CYS A 280 -2.49 10.32 34.86
N LYS A 281 -2.20 11.02 35.96
CA LYS A 281 -2.26 12.50 35.99
C LYS A 281 -1.22 13.12 35.06
N ASP A 282 -0.05 12.50 34.95
CA ASP A 282 1.01 12.98 34.07
C ASP A 282 0.66 12.69 32.60
N ALA A 283 0.02 11.55 32.33
CA ALA A 283 -0.52 11.22 31.01
C ALA A 283 -1.67 12.17 30.59
N GLU A 284 -2.58 12.51 31.50
CA GLU A 284 -3.64 13.51 31.27
C GLU A 284 -3.07 14.89 30.97
N ALA A 285 -1.96 15.27 31.62
CA ALA A 285 -1.31 16.55 31.42
C ALA A 285 -0.53 16.68 30.08
N THR A 286 -0.54 15.67 29.22
CA THR A 286 0.22 15.67 27.95
C THR A 286 -0.33 16.61 26.87
N GLY A 287 -1.57 17.07 27.01
CA GLY A 287 -2.19 18.09 26.16
C GLY A 287 -3.71 18.19 26.31
N ASP A 288 -4.26 19.30 25.83
CA ASP A 288 -5.68 19.67 26.02
C ASP A 288 -6.70 18.69 25.41
N LEU A 289 -6.26 17.83 24.48
CA LEU A 289 -7.12 16.83 23.83
C LEU A 289 -7.38 15.61 24.71
N VAL A 290 -6.52 15.31 25.68
CA VAL A 290 -6.71 14.19 26.61
C VAL A 290 -7.62 14.65 27.74
N LYS A 291 -8.76 13.99 27.90
CA LYS A 291 -9.81 14.38 28.87
C LYS A 291 -9.85 13.48 30.09
N ALA A 292 -9.50 12.21 29.91
CA ALA A 292 -9.33 11.26 31.00
C ALA A 292 -8.36 10.15 30.60
N VAL A 293 -7.60 9.65 31.58
CA VAL A 293 -6.77 8.46 31.45
C VAL A 293 -7.12 7.48 32.56
N LYS A 294 -7.68 6.33 32.18
CA LYS A 294 -7.95 5.24 33.10
C LYS A 294 -6.94 4.11 32.87
N PHE A 295 -6.51 3.52 33.98
CA PHE A 295 -5.50 2.48 34.01
C PHE A 295 -6.09 1.23 34.68
N ASP A 296 -6.01 0.09 34.00
CA ASP A 296 -6.50 -1.20 34.49
C ASP A 296 -5.40 -2.27 34.35
N ILE A 297 -5.28 -3.14 35.35
CA ILE A 297 -4.40 -4.32 35.30
C ILE A 297 -5.26 -5.55 35.03
N ILE A 298 -5.14 -6.11 33.82
CA ILE A 298 -5.87 -7.30 33.39
C ILE A 298 -4.95 -8.51 33.51
N THR A 299 -5.21 -9.34 34.51
CA THR A 299 -4.54 -10.64 34.71
C THR A 299 -5.29 -11.74 33.93
N PRO A 300 -4.67 -12.93 33.71
CA PRO A 300 -5.30 -14.00 32.92
C PRO A 300 -6.70 -14.43 33.37
N ASP A 301 -6.98 -14.38 34.67
CA ASP A 301 -8.31 -14.65 35.26
C ASP A 301 -9.36 -13.58 34.93
N LYS A 302 -8.95 -12.43 34.39
CA LYS A 302 -9.79 -11.28 34.05
C LYS A 302 -9.92 -11.04 32.54
N TYR A 303 -9.49 -11.97 31.68
CA TYR A 303 -9.65 -11.78 30.23
C TYR A 303 -11.11 -11.64 29.79
N HIS A 304 -12.07 -12.15 30.57
CA HIS A 304 -13.49 -11.86 30.34
C HIS A 304 -13.91 -10.49 30.93
N THR A 305 -13.17 -9.44 30.56
CA THR A 305 -13.47 -8.04 30.89
C THR A 305 -13.82 -7.30 29.62
N TYR A 306 -14.88 -6.49 29.67
CA TYR A 306 -15.25 -5.62 28.56
C TYR A 306 -14.16 -4.56 28.32
N SER A 307 -13.87 -4.31 27.06
CA SER A 307 -12.92 -3.31 26.61
C SER A 307 -13.50 -2.49 25.48
N GLU A 308 -13.17 -1.21 25.46
CA GLU A 308 -13.27 -0.38 24.26
C GLU A 308 -12.31 -0.89 23.18
N THR A 309 -12.42 -0.34 21.97
CA THR A 309 -11.60 -0.75 20.83
C THR A 309 -10.12 -0.68 21.15
N ILE A 310 -9.39 -1.73 20.77
CA ILE A 310 -7.94 -1.80 20.93
C ILE A 310 -7.30 -1.04 19.78
N MET A 311 -6.62 0.05 20.13
CA MET A 311 -5.89 0.88 19.17
C MET A 311 -4.48 0.34 18.94
N ASP A 312 -3.82 -0.12 20.00
CA ASP A 312 -2.46 -0.66 19.92
C ASP A 312 -2.14 -1.66 21.03
N VAL A 313 -1.21 -2.56 20.74
CA VAL A 313 -0.60 -3.51 21.66
C VAL A 313 0.90 -3.37 21.49
N GLN A 314 1.62 -3.15 22.59
CA GLN A 314 3.03 -2.81 22.58
C GLN A 314 3.82 -3.74 23.51
N PRO A 315 5.01 -4.22 23.08
CA PRO A 315 6.00 -4.70 24.04
C PRO A 315 6.46 -3.54 24.94
N ILE A 316 6.83 -3.84 26.18
CA ILE A 316 7.44 -2.84 27.06
C ILE A 316 8.95 -3.05 27.02
N ALA A 317 9.63 -2.20 26.26
CA ALA A 317 11.06 -2.34 25.99
C ALA A 317 11.81 -1.01 25.99
N THR A 318 13.11 -1.06 26.30
CA THR A 318 14.00 0.11 26.33
C THR A 318 15.43 -0.23 25.93
N LYS A 319 16.16 0.74 25.38
CA LYS A 319 17.58 0.60 25.04
C LYS A 319 18.48 0.63 26.29
N GLU A 320 19.48 -0.24 26.31
CA GLU A 320 20.52 -0.25 27.36
C GLU A 320 21.66 0.71 26.99
N GLY A 321 22.00 1.62 27.91
CA GLY A 321 23.11 2.57 27.75
C GLY A 321 22.94 3.45 26.51
N ASP A 322 24.00 3.55 25.70
CA ASP A 322 24.03 4.33 24.46
C ASP A 322 23.58 3.52 23.21
N SER A 323 22.97 2.36 23.41
CA SER A 323 22.47 1.52 22.30
C SER A 323 21.40 2.27 21.50
N LYS A 324 21.36 2.06 20.19
CA LYS A 324 20.36 2.66 19.28
C LYS A 324 19.45 1.59 18.70
N LEU A 325 18.29 1.98 18.19
CA LEU A 325 17.41 1.06 17.47
C LEU A 325 18.18 0.25 16.42
N GLY A 326 17.93 -1.06 16.40
CA GLY A 326 18.56 -2.02 15.48
C GLY A 326 20.01 -2.38 15.80
N SER A 327 20.52 -1.99 16.97
CA SER A 327 21.87 -2.35 17.41
C SER A 327 22.01 -2.44 18.94
N GLY A 328 23.02 -3.18 19.41
CA GLY A 328 23.33 -3.27 20.83
C GLY A 328 22.28 -4.07 21.60
N VAL A 329 21.97 -3.63 22.82
CA VAL A 329 21.09 -4.37 23.74
C VAL A 329 19.77 -3.64 23.95
N THR A 330 18.67 -4.39 23.87
CA THR A 330 17.32 -3.96 24.23
C THR A 330 16.83 -4.79 25.40
N ARG A 331 16.36 -4.13 26.46
CA ARG A 331 15.74 -4.77 27.62
C ARG A 331 14.23 -4.79 27.41
N VAL A 332 13.62 -5.94 27.61
CA VAL A 332 12.20 -6.20 27.34
C VAL A 332 11.58 -6.80 28.60
N LEU A 333 10.37 -6.40 28.98
CA LEU A 333 9.62 -7.12 30.00
C LEU A 333 8.88 -8.30 29.38
N ASP A 334 9.03 -9.48 29.98
CA ASP A 334 8.37 -10.72 29.59
C ASP A 334 7.22 -11.05 30.55
N GLY A 335 6.09 -11.50 29.99
CA GLY A 335 4.86 -11.78 30.75
C GLY A 335 3.95 -10.57 31.00
N VAL A 336 4.30 -9.37 30.49
CA VAL A 336 3.49 -8.15 30.62
C VAL A 336 3.58 -7.29 29.37
N ILE A 337 2.45 -6.72 28.94
CA ILE A 337 2.36 -5.78 27.81
C ILE A 337 1.59 -4.52 28.13
N MET A 338 1.79 -3.50 27.29
CA MET A 338 0.95 -2.31 27.27
C MET A 338 -0.15 -2.47 26.21
N MET A 339 -1.39 -2.19 26.58
CA MET A 339 -2.55 -2.19 25.69
C MET A 339 -3.20 -0.80 25.73
N LEU A 340 -3.36 -0.20 24.56
CA LEU A 340 -4.03 1.09 24.40
C LEU A 340 -5.43 0.90 23.84
N THR A 341 -6.41 1.49 24.52
CA THR A 341 -7.80 1.57 24.08
C THR A 341 -8.30 3.01 24.19
N GLY A 342 -9.31 3.39 23.41
CA GLY A 342 -9.75 4.78 23.46
C GLY A 342 -11.09 5.11 22.81
N THR A 343 -11.70 6.17 23.35
CA THR A 343 -12.97 6.75 22.91
C THR A 343 -12.91 8.28 22.93
N ASP A 344 -13.84 8.96 22.28
CA ASP A 344 -14.10 10.39 22.55
C ASP A 344 -14.99 10.60 23.78
N GLU A 345 -15.19 11.85 24.21
CA GLU A 345 -16.07 12.21 25.34
C GLU A 345 -17.54 11.76 25.16
N ASN A 346 -17.99 11.47 23.94
CA ASN A 346 -19.33 10.96 23.67
C ASN A 346 -19.39 9.41 23.70
N GLY A 347 -18.27 8.75 23.97
CA GLY A 347 -18.14 7.28 23.94
C GLY A 347 -17.99 6.70 22.52
N VAL A 348 -17.68 7.53 21.52
CA VAL A 348 -17.43 7.03 20.16
C VAL A 348 -16.03 6.42 20.11
N GLN A 349 -15.93 5.20 19.56
CA GLN A 349 -14.68 4.47 19.42
C GLN A 349 -13.66 5.24 18.55
N ILE A 350 -12.38 5.13 18.91
CA ILE A 350 -11.29 5.59 18.05
C ILE A 350 -10.95 4.46 17.06
N GLY A 351 -11.80 4.31 16.03
CA GLY A 351 -11.67 3.35 14.95
C GLY A 351 -12.43 3.82 13.70
N GLU A 352 -12.08 3.30 12.52
CA GLU A 352 -12.75 3.63 11.26
C GLU A 352 -13.77 2.56 10.88
N PHE A 353 -13.28 1.39 10.46
CA PHE A 353 -14.10 0.29 9.96
C PHE A 353 -14.22 -0.81 11.02
N GLY A 354 -15.44 -0.93 11.57
CA GLY A 354 -15.69 -1.84 12.68
C GLY A 354 -14.93 -1.46 13.94
N SER A 355 -15.07 -2.28 14.97
CA SER A 355 -14.39 -2.06 16.25
C SER A 355 -14.21 -3.37 17.00
N SER A 356 -13.12 -3.49 17.76
CA SER A 356 -12.81 -4.66 18.59
C SER A 356 -13.37 -4.55 20.01
N GLU A 357 -14.24 -3.59 20.25
CA GLU A 357 -14.93 -3.39 21.53
C GLU A 357 -15.75 -4.64 21.91
N GLY A 358 -15.66 -5.05 23.17
CA GLY A 358 -16.24 -6.29 23.67
C GLY A 358 -15.36 -6.99 24.70
N TYR A 359 -15.66 -8.26 25.00
CA TYR A 359 -14.86 -9.04 25.93
C TYR A 359 -13.53 -9.44 25.29
N LEU A 360 -12.42 -9.20 25.99
CA LEU A 360 -11.07 -9.39 25.44
C LEU A 360 -10.83 -10.84 25.00
N ASP A 361 -11.34 -11.83 25.72
CA ASP A 361 -11.21 -13.26 25.38
C ASP A 361 -12.03 -13.71 24.17
N GLU A 362 -13.02 -12.93 23.75
CA GLU A 362 -13.84 -13.18 22.58
C GLU A 362 -13.34 -12.43 21.32
N ASN A 363 -12.66 -11.30 21.52
CA ASN A 363 -12.31 -10.34 20.45
C ASN A 363 -10.80 -10.18 20.17
N ILE A 364 -9.94 -11.00 20.78
CA ILE A 364 -8.50 -11.01 20.50
C ILE A 364 -8.09 -12.37 19.93
N GLN A 365 -7.43 -12.37 18.76
CA GLN A 365 -6.79 -13.58 18.25
C GLN A 365 -5.44 -13.78 18.96
N TRP A 366 -5.47 -14.59 20.01
CA TRP A 366 -4.31 -14.90 20.85
C TRP A 366 -3.10 -15.41 20.07
N GLY A 367 -1.90 -14.98 20.47
CA GLY A 367 -0.63 -15.48 19.91
C GLY A 367 -0.28 -14.97 18.52
N ARG A 368 -1.10 -14.09 17.92
CA ARG A 368 -0.78 -13.44 16.65
C ARG A 368 0.33 -12.42 16.84
N PRO A 369 1.11 -12.09 15.78
CA PRO A 369 2.17 -11.08 15.88
C PRO A 369 1.67 -9.74 16.43
N SER A 370 0.44 -9.35 16.06
CA SER A 370 -0.21 -8.10 16.50
C SER A 370 -0.78 -8.17 17.94
N CYS A 371 -1.00 -9.37 18.48
CA CYS A 371 -1.87 -9.58 19.63
C CYS A 371 -1.11 -10.01 20.90
N PRO A 372 -1.76 -9.94 22.07
CA PRO A 372 -1.28 -10.59 23.28
C PRO A 372 -1.16 -12.11 23.17
N ASP A 373 -0.20 -12.67 23.91
CA ASP A 373 -0.11 -14.10 24.16
C ASP A 373 -0.96 -14.47 25.38
N LYS A 374 -1.50 -15.70 25.41
CA LYS A 374 -2.24 -16.16 26.60
C LYS A 374 -1.30 -16.29 27.80
N GLY A 375 -1.72 -15.75 28.94
CA GLY A 375 -0.95 -15.79 30.19
C GLY A 375 -0.26 -14.47 30.51
N GLU A 376 -0.19 -13.53 29.58
CA GLU A 376 0.37 -12.20 29.81
C GLU A 376 -0.57 -11.32 30.65
N ILE A 377 0.03 -10.43 31.43
CA ILE A 377 -0.68 -9.36 32.15
C ILE A 377 -0.78 -8.15 31.22
N PHE A 378 -1.95 -7.54 31.13
CA PHE A 378 -2.13 -6.29 30.38
C PHE A 378 -2.11 -5.12 31.33
N ILE A 379 -1.25 -4.17 31.00
CA ILE A 379 -1.33 -2.80 31.47
C ILE A 379 -2.21 -2.07 30.45
N LYS A 380 -3.51 -1.96 30.74
CA LYS A 380 -4.49 -1.38 29.82
C LYS A 380 -4.68 0.10 30.13
N ALA A 381 -4.26 0.96 29.22
CA ALA A 381 -4.53 2.40 29.26
C ALA A 381 -5.76 2.70 28.39
N GLN A 382 -6.84 3.13 29.03
CA GLN A 382 -8.03 3.67 28.37
C GLN A 382 -7.90 5.20 28.32
N ILE A 383 -7.87 5.75 27.12
CA ILE A 383 -7.80 7.20 26.91
C ILE A 383 -9.13 7.72 26.40
N THR A 384 -9.68 8.73 27.07
CA THR A 384 -10.79 9.52 26.54
C THR A 384 -10.25 10.83 25.98
N ILE A 385 -10.45 11.04 24.69
CA ILE A 385 -10.05 12.27 24.01
C ILE A 385 -11.24 13.21 23.80
N GLN A 386 -10.96 14.46 23.43
CA GLN A 386 -11.98 15.47 23.15
C GLN A 386 -13.04 14.96 22.16
N ALA A 387 -14.31 15.28 22.44
CA ALA A 387 -15.44 15.01 21.56
C ALA A 387 -15.15 15.31 20.08
N LYS A 388 -15.52 14.38 19.19
CA LYS A 388 -15.40 14.48 17.72
C LYS A 388 -13.97 14.53 17.16
N THR A 389 -12.96 14.24 17.98
CA THR A 389 -11.56 14.17 17.51
C THR A 389 -11.09 12.75 17.23
N ASN A 390 -11.95 11.73 17.37
CA ASN A 390 -11.64 10.31 17.19
C ASN A 390 -11.19 9.94 15.77
N MET A 391 -11.69 10.63 14.75
CA MET A 391 -11.26 10.43 13.36
C MET A 391 -10.30 11.53 12.87
N GLU A 392 -9.91 12.46 13.73
CA GLU A 392 -8.98 13.53 13.39
C GLU A 392 -7.58 13.16 13.88
N ARG A 393 -6.56 13.30 13.04
CA ARG A 393 -5.16 12.93 13.33
C ARG A 393 -4.65 13.28 14.72
N ARG A 394 -5.00 14.48 15.19
CA ARG A 394 -4.62 14.98 16.51
C ARG A 394 -5.17 14.14 17.68
N GLY A 395 -6.32 13.49 17.52
CA GLY A 395 -6.97 12.67 18.54
C GLY A 395 -6.21 11.38 18.84
N PRO A 396 -6.08 10.44 17.88
CA PRO A 396 -5.27 9.24 18.06
C PRO A 396 -3.82 9.56 18.47
N ILE A 397 -3.19 10.58 17.88
CA ILE A 397 -1.85 11.04 18.28
C ILE A 397 -1.81 11.41 19.78
N ALA A 398 -2.81 12.14 20.28
CA ALA A 398 -2.87 12.51 21.69
C ALA A 398 -3.03 11.28 22.60
N ALA A 399 -3.85 10.30 22.20
CA ALA A 399 -4.02 9.06 22.95
C ALA A 399 -2.73 8.24 23.04
N HIS A 400 -2.03 8.05 21.92
CA HIS A 400 -0.75 7.35 21.88
C HIS A 400 0.33 8.07 22.68
N LYS A 401 0.41 9.40 22.60
CA LYS A 401 1.34 10.21 23.39
C LYS A 401 1.09 10.07 24.90
N ALA A 402 -0.18 10.08 25.32
CA ALA A 402 -0.54 9.92 26.72
C ALA A 402 -0.16 8.53 27.25
N ALA A 403 -0.44 7.48 26.47
CA ALA A 403 -0.06 6.11 26.82
C ALA A 403 1.47 5.95 26.93
N ASP A 404 2.24 6.55 26.02
CA ASP A 404 3.70 6.45 26.04
C ASP A 404 4.33 7.13 27.26
N VAL A 405 3.68 8.11 27.89
CA VAL A 405 4.16 8.66 29.18
C VAL A 405 4.18 7.61 30.27
N ILE A 406 3.13 6.78 30.35
CA ILE A 406 3.05 5.67 31.30
C ILE A 406 4.13 4.63 30.97
N THR A 407 4.23 4.23 29.70
CA THR A 407 5.23 3.27 29.25
C THR A 407 6.65 3.78 29.50
N GLN A 408 6.92 5.07 29.30
CA GLN A 408 8.23 5.67 29.54
C GLN A 408 8.63 5.60 31.02
N GLU A 409 7.71 5.85 31.95
CA GLU A 409 8.00 5.70 33.38
C GLU A 409 8.40 4.25 33.71
N ILE A 410 7.76 3.26 33.07
CA ILE A 410 8.14 1.85 33.20
C ILE A 410 9.51 1.59 32.56
N ARG A 411 9.82 2.16 31.38
CA ARG A 411 11.15 2.06 30.75
C ARG A 411 12.26 2.56 31.67
N GLU A 412 12.04 3.65 32.39
CA GLU A 412 12.99 4.16 33.38
C GLU A 412 13.17 3.22 34.59
N ALA A 413 12.16 2.41 34.95
CA ALA A 413 12.32 1.35 35.93
C ALA A 413 13.11 0.16 35.37
N ILE A 414 12.90 -0.22 34.11
CA ILE A 414 13.66 -1.31 33.43
C ILE A 414 15.15 -1.00 33.38
N LYS A 415 15.52 0.27 33.10
CA LYS A 415 16.92 0.72 33.06
C LYS A 415 17.66 0.54 34.39
N LYS A 416 16.94 0.47 35.51
CA LYS A 416 17.50 0.32 36.88
C LYS A 416 17.62 -1.13 37.33
N ILE A 417 17.24 -2.10 36.49
CA ILE A 417 17.41 -3.52 36.83
C ILE A 417 18.89 -3.88 36.73
N ASP A 418 19.53 -4.18 37.85
CA ASP A 418 20.91 -4.67 37.88
C ASP A 418 21.00 -6.20 38.06
N ASP A 419 19.85 -6.86 38.20
CA ASP A 419 19.75 -8.30 38.44
C ASP A 419 19.50 -9.09 37.15
N ASP A 420 20.58 -9.57 36.53
CA ASP A 420 20.51 -10.42 35.32
C ASP A 420 19.89 -11.80 35.61
N SER A 421 19.67 -12.21 36.87
CA SER A 421 18.96 -13.48 37.17
C SER A 421 17.48 -13.45 36.78
N LEU A 422 16.92 -12.26 36.53
CA LEU A 422 15.57 -12.07 36.01
C LEU A 422 15.47 -12.33 34.51
N VAL A 423 16.60 -12.42 33.79
CA VAL A 423 16.61 -12.66 32.34
C VAL A 423 16.24 -14.12 32.06
N VAL A 424 15.08 -14.33 31.44
CA VAL A 424 14.55 -15.66 31.10
C VAL A 424 14.79 -16.07 29.66
N ASN A 425 15.00 -15.10 28.78
CA ASN A 425 15.28 -15.34 27.37
C ASN A 425 16.26 -14.27 26.83
N VAL A 426 17.13 -14.69 25.91
CA VAL A 426 18.03 -13.80 25.18
C VAL A 426 17.91 -14.13 23.70
N GLU A 427 17.42 -13.16 22.93
CA GLU A 427 17.32 -13.27 21.48
C GLU A 427 18.49 -12.54 20.83
N GLU A 428 19.17 -13.18 19.89
CA GLU A 428 20.24 -12.57 19.10
C GLU A 428 19.83 -12.50 17.63
N PHE A 429 19.84 -11.29 17.08
CA PHE A 429 19.61 -11.03 15.67
C PHE A 429 20.89 -10.53 15.01
N LYS A 430 21.17 -11.06 13.82
CA LYS A 430 22.32 -10.68 13.01
C LYS A 430 21.84 -10.29 11.63
N HIS A 431 22.16 -9.07 11.20
CA HIS A 431 21.96 -8.69 9.80
C HIS A 431 23.23 -8.97 9.03
N VAL A 432 23.17 -10.01 8.21
CA VAL A 432 24.29 -10.55 7.46
C VAL A 432 24.10 -10.22 5.99
N ARG A 433 25.15 -9.69 5.35
CA ARG A 433 25.24 -9.66 3.88
C ARG A 433 25.83 -10.96 3.40
N ARG A 434 25.19 -11.57 2.41
CA ARG A 434 25.59 -12.85 1.83
C ARG A 434 25.92 -12.69 0.34
N PRO A 435 27.12 -12.21 0.00
CA PRO A 435 27.53 -12.10 -1.39
C PRO A 435 27.33 -13.41 -2.16
N GLY A 436 26.74 -13.33 -3.36
CA GLY A 436 26.45 -14.51 -4.19
C GLY A 436 25.14 -15.23 -3.86
N LYS A 437 24.42 -14.82 -2.80
CA LYS A 437 23.02 -15.22 -2.56
C LYS A 437 22.04 -14.25 -3.20
N LYS A 438 20.80 -14.69 -3.38
CA LYS A 438 19.73 -13.88 -3.98
C LYS A 438 19.42 -12.69 -3.08
N LYS A 439 19.69 -11.49 -3.58
CA LYS A 439 19.49 -10.25 -2.85
C LYS A 439 18.03 -9.85 -2.92
N VAL A 440 17.42 -9.63 -1.76
CA VAL A 440 15.99 -9.30 -1.67
C VAL A 440 15.73 -8.08 -0.82
N VAL A 441 14.61 -7.41 -1.08
CA VAL A 441 14.10 -6.28 -0.27
C VAL A 441 12.66 -6.56 0.15
N ILE A 442 12.28 -6.13 1.34
CA ILE A 442 10.88 -6.10 1.76
C ILE A 442 10.39 -4.67 1.62
N VAL A 443 9.32 -4.45 0.87
CA VAL A 443 8.59 -3.19 0.81
C VAL A 443 7.36 -3.34 1.70
N LYS A 444 7.23 -2.48 2.70
CA LYS A 444 6.09 -2.50 3.63
C LYS A 444 5.33 -1.19 3.50
N GLU A 445 4.16 -1.28 2.88
CA GLU A 445 3.19 -0.21 2.86
C GLU A 445 2.58 -0.04 4.25
N ILE A 446 2.62 1.18 4.76
CA ILE A 446 2.11 1.56 6.06
C ILE A 446 1.13 2.72 5.96
N MET A 447 0.26 2.83 6.95
CA MET A 447 -0.75 3.88 7.03
C MET A 447 -0.16 5.27 6.87
N GLY A 448 -0.71 6.01 5.91
CA GLY A 448 -0.23 7.33 5.50
C GLY A 448 -1.33 8.27 4.99
N GLN A 449 -2.60 7.94 5.24
CA GLN A 449 -3.73 8.68 4.67
C GLN A 449 -4.01 10.00 5.42
N GLY A 450 -3.46 10.16 6.62
CA GLY A 450 -3.89 11.21 7.54
C GLY A 450 -5.22 10.83 8.18
N ALA A 451 -6.00 11.83 8.61
CA ALA A 451 -7.11 11.59 9.54
C ALA A 451 -6.59 10.72 10.70
N MET A 452 -7.22 9.60 11.03
CA MET A 452 -6.72 8.71 12.07
C MET A 452 -5.54 7.79 11.63
N HIS A 453 -5.29 7.61 10.34
CA HIS A 453 -4.28 6.67 9.83
C HIS A 453 -2.89 7.32 9.70
N ASP A 454 -1.98 6.92 10.58
CA ASP A 454 -0.58 7.34 10.55
C ASP A 454 0.25 6.30 11.33
N ASN A 455 1.57 6.30 11.15
CA ASN A 455 2.50 5.54 11.97
C ASN A 455 3.73 6.41 12.27
N LEU A 456 4.35 6.22 13.43
CA LEU A 456 5.62 6.89 13.74
C LEU A 456 6.77 5.98 13.36
N ILE A 457 7.73 6.55 12.63
CA ILE A 457 8.93 5.88 12.15
C ILE A 457 10.11 6.33 13.01
N LEU A 458 10.91 5.35 13.44
CA LEU A 458 12.17 5.50 14.20
C LEU A 458 12.04 6.34 15.48
N PRO A 459 11.23 5.90 16.47
CA PRO A 459 11.25 6.51 17.80
C PRO A 459 12.59 6.32 18.52
N VAL A 460 12.79 7.05 19.63
CA VAL A 460 14.03 6.94 20.42
C VAL A 460 14.11 5.60 21.15
N GLU A 461 13.01 5.21 21.77
CA GLU A 461 12.86 3.92 22.45
C GLU A 461 12.07 2.96 21.56
N PRO A 462 12.27 1.63 21.70
CA PRO A 462 11.46 0.63 21.02
C PRO A 462 9.97 0.90 21.14
N VAL A 463 9.29 0.97 19.98
CA VAL A 463 7.86 1.29 19.85
C VAL A 463 7.43 2.52 20.67
N GLY A 464 8.33 3.46 20.91
CA GLY A 464 8.04 4.69 21.65
C GLY A 464 7.31 5.73 20.81
N PHE A 465 6.83 6.78 21.46
CA PHE A 465 6.28 7.96 20.78
C PHE A 465 7.35 9.02 20.59
N LEU A 466 8.20 9.23 21.60
CA LEU A 466 9.21 10.29 21.59
C LEU A 466 10.23 10.11 20.45
N GLY A 467 10.44 11.18 19.69
CA GLY A 467 11.40 11.26 18.58
C GLY A 467 10.93 10.60 17.28
N GLY A 468 9.87 9.78 17.33
CA GLY A 468 9.26 9.18 16.16
C GLY A 468 8.75 10.24 15.20
N LYS A 469 8.92 10.00 13.90
CA LYS A 469 8.44 10.89 12.85
C LYS A 469 7.18 10.32 12.24
N PRO A 470 6.06 11.05 12.28
CA PRO A 470 4.86 10.59 11.60
C PRO A 470 5.10 10.44 10.11
N ASN A 471 4.62 9.34 9.55
CA ASN A 471 4.79 8.97 8.14
C ASN A 471 4.21 10.03 7.20
N VAL A 472 3.04 10.56 7.55
CA VAL A 472 2.39 11.65 6.80
C VAL A 472 3.27 12.91 6.74
N ASP A 473 3.95 13.25 7.84
CA ASP A 473 4.79 14.46 7.90
C ASP A 473 6.10 14.29 7.13
N LEU A 474 6.52 13.05 6.85
CA LEU A 474 7.60 12.75 5.91
C LEU A 474 7.14 12.82 4.45
N GLY A 475 5.86 13.03 4.20
CA GLY A 475 5.26 13.07 2.86
C GLY A 475 4.99 11.68 2.29
N ASN A 476 4.87 10.65 3.15
CA ASN A 476 4.66 9.24 2.76
C ASN A 476 5.75 8.67 1.84
N VAL A 477 6.87 9.38 1.69
CA VAL A 477 7.97 8.94 0.82
C VAL A 477 8.65 7.70 1.41
N PRO A 478 9.25 6.84 0.57
CA PRO A 478 9.84 5.61 1.07
C PRO A 478 11.03 5.86 2.02
N VAL A 479 11.01 5.21 3.19
CA VAL A 479 12.06 5.27 4.22
C VAL A 479 12.67 3.88 4.42
N MET A 480 13.97 3.77 4.17
CA MET A 480 14.70 2.50 4.31
C MET A 480 15.13 2.28 5.76
N LEU A 481 14.70 1.18 6.34
CA LEU A 481 15.15 0.67 7.64
C LEU A 481 15.98 -0.60 7.45
N SER A 482 16.93 -0.83 8.35
CA SER A 482 17.53 -2.15 8.48
C SER A 482 16.52 -3.14 9.08
N PRO A 483 16.64 -4.45 8.78
CA PRO A 483 15.78 -5.48 9.38
C PRO A 483 15.84 -5.47 10.91
N LEU A 484 17.00 -5.11 11.48
CA LEU A 484 17.15 -5.02 12.93
C LEU A 484 16.46 -3.79 13.50
N GLU A 485 16.38 -2.65 12.81
CA GLU A 485 15.59 -1.51 13.28
C GLU A 485 14.10 -1.86 13.35
N VAL A 486 13.58 -2.62 12.39
CA VAL A 486 12.20 -3.12 12.43
C VAL A 486 12.00 -4.06 13.61
N ALA A 487 12.86 -5.07 13.74
CA ALA A 487 12.85 -5.98 14.87
C ALA A 487 12.96 -5.20 16.19
N ASP A 488 13.75 -4.13 16.28
CA ASP A 488 13.92 -3.39 17.52
C ASP A 488 12.82 -2.37 17.82
N GLY A 489 11.69 -2.41 17.11
CA GLY A 489 10.56 -1.51 17.36
C GLY A 489 10.69 -0.15 16.69
N GLY A 490 11.26 -0.13 15.47
CA GLY A 490 11.40 1.07 14.65
C GLY A 490 10.09 1.64 14.11
N ILE A 491 8.96 0.98 14.34
CA ILE A 491 7.62 1.45 13.95
C ILE A 491 6.72 1.43 15.19
N HIS A 492 6.09 2.58 15.47
CA HIS A 492 4.99 2.70 16.42
C HIS A 492 3.70 2.88 15.61
N ALA A 493 2.81 1.89 15.69
CA ALA A 493 1.57 1.91 14.93
C ALA A 493 0.55 2.82 15.60
N LEU A 494 -0.24 3.62 14.85
CA LEU A 494 -1.42 4.30 15.41
C LEU A 494 -2.67 3.50 15.12
N THR A 495 -3.65 4.05 14.38
CA THR A 495 -4.88 3.35 14.01
C THR A 495 -4.85 2.84 12.57
N CYS A 496 -5.49 1.69 12.34
CA CYS A 496 -5.69 1.07 11.01
C CYS A 496 -7.17 1.14 10.63
N ILE A 497 -7.49 0.69 9.42
CA ILE A 497 -8.84 0.62 8.86
C ILE A 497 -9.74 -0.25 9.74
N GLY A 498 -9.36 -1.51 9.99
CA GLY A 498 -10.20 -2.44 10.77
C GLY A 498 -9.41 -3.40 11.68
N PRO A 499 -10.00 -3.85 12.82
CA PRO A 499 -9.30 -4.63 13.84
C PRO A 499 -8.63 -5.93 13.37
N ALA A 500 -9.28 -6.71 12.51
CA ALA A 500 -8.79 -7.98 11.99
C ALA A 500 -7.54 -7.82 11.13
N SER A 501 -7.43 -6.72 10.41
CA SER A 501 -6.24 -6.37 9.62
C SER A 501 -5.25 -5.47 10.35
N LYS A 502 -5.53 -5.12 11.62
CA LYS A 502 -4.69 -4.19 12.39
C LYS A 502 -3.33 -4.79 12.69
N GLU A 503 -2.29 -4.19 12.14
CA GLU A 503 -0.92 -4.36 12.60
C GLU A 503 -0.66 -3.35 13.73
N CYS A 504 -0.67 -3.82 14.98
CA CYS A 504 -0.23 -3.07 16.15
C CYS A 504 1.30 -2.91 16.13
N SER A 505 1.85 -2.03 16.97
CA SER A 505 3.29 -1.87 17.18
C SER A 505 3.99 -3.21 17.45
N ARG A 506 3.30 -4.12 18.15
CA ARG A 506 3.80 -5.49 18.39
C ARG A 506 3.91 -6.34 17.12
N HIS A 507 3.08 -6.12 16.10
CA HIS A 507 3.22 -6.79 14.81
C HIS A 507 4.56 -6.47 14.17
N TYR A 508 4.94 -5.19 14.10
CA TYR A 508 6.24 -4.76 13.56
C TYR A 508 7.42 -5.27 14.41
N TRP A 509 7.26 -5.34 15.73
CA TRP A 509 8.26 -5.97 16.62
C TRP A 509 8.43 -7.48 16.36
N ARG A 510 7.33 -8.16 16.02
CA ARG A 510 7.23 -9.60 15.72
C ARG A 510 7.13 -9.88 14.22
N GLU A 511 7.60 -8.97 13.37
CA GLU A 511 7.31 -9.00 11.92
C GLU A 511 7.71 -10.36 11.32
N PRO A 512 6.74 -11.22 10.94
CA PRO A 512 7.04 -12.60 10.58
C PRO A 512 7.87 -12.73 9.30
N LEU A 513 7.64 -11.90 8.29
CA LEU A 513 8.36 -11.90 7.03
C LEU A 513 9.79 -11.40 7.20
N VAL A 514 10.01 -10.35 7.99
CA VAL A 514 11.36 -9.87 8.31
C VAL A 514 12.14 -10.95 9.03
N HIS A 515 11.56 -11.57 10.07
CA HIS A 515 12.24 -12.63 10.83
C HIS A 515 12.52 -13.86 9.96
N GLN A 516 11.56 -14.27 9.12
CA GLN A 516 11.72 -15.41 8.21
C GLN A 516 12.84 -15.18 7.20
N VAL A 517 12.83 -14.03 6.51
CA VAL A 517 13.81 -13.73 5.44
C VAL A 517 15.18 -13.42 6.04
N LEU A 518 15.26 -12.82 7.22
CA LEU A 518 16.52 -12.59 7.93
C LEU A 518 17.19 -13.89 8.38
N ALA A 519 16.41 -14.89 8.77
CA ALA A 519 16.89 -16.20 9.20
C ALA A 519 17.28 -17.13 8.02
N ASP A 520 16.78 -16.85 6.82
CA ASP A 520 17.00 -17.68 5.63
C ASP A 520 18.45 -17.55 5.10
N PRO A 521 19.24 -18.64 5.06
CA PRO A 521 20.61 -18.61 4.55
C PRO A 521 20.70 -18.52 3.02
N GLU A 522 19.60 -18.73 2.29
CA GLU A 522 19.55 -18.67 0.83
C GLU A 522 19.29 -17.25 0.31
N LEU A 523 18.82 -16.35 1.18
CA LEU A 523 18.46 -14.97 0.86
C LEU A 523 19.41 -13.96 1.51
N ASP A 524 19.67 -12.86 0.80
CA ASP A 524 20.46 -11.72 1.25
C ASP A 524 19.58 -10.47 1.41
N LEU A 525 18.86 -10.39 2.54
CA LEU A 525 17.97 -9.27 2.86
C LEU A 525 18.75 -7.96 2.94
N CYS A 526 18.47 -7.01 2.06
CA CYS A 526 19.16 -5.71 2.05
C CYS A 526 18.55 -4.70 3.03
N GLY A 527 17.25 -4.78 3.25
CA GLY A 527 16.53 -4.04 4.28
C GLY A 527 15.03 -4.03 4.04
N VAL A 528 14.35 -3.17 4.77
CA VAL A 528 12.89 -3.01 4.74
C VAL A 528 12.57 -1.58 4.37
N LEU A 529 11.93 -1.38 3.23
CA LEU A 529 11.55 -0.09 2.69
C LEU A 529 10.10 0.20 3.08
N PHE A 530 9.90 1.08 4.04
CA PHE A 530 8.56 1.52 4.44
C PHE A 530 8.08 2.59 3.49
N VAL A 531 6.86 2.48 2.97
CA VAL A 531 6.24 3.46 2.08
C VAL A 531 4.86 3.78 2.62
N GLY A 532 4.49 5.06 2.67
CA GLY A 532 3.16 5.45 3.12
C GLY A 532 2.10 5.21 2.07
N SER A 533 0.84 5.08 2.49
CA SER A 533 -0.34 5.06 1.62
C SER A 533 -1.08 6.40 1.65
N PRO A 534 -0.75 7.39 0.79
CA PRO A 534 -1.41 8.69 0.79
C PRO A 534 -2.90 8.57 0.48
N GLN A 535 -3.70 9.53 0.94
CA GLN A 535 -5.11 9.56 0.58
C GLN A 535 -5.33 9.97 -0.88
N ILE A 536 -4.48 10.86 -1.40
CA ILE A 536 -4.62 11.48 -2.72
C ILE A 536 -3.99 10.61 -3.81
N ASN A 537 -4.76 10.25 -4.84
CA ASN A 537 -4.30 9.35 -5.91
C ASN A 537 -2.98 9.76 -6.59
N THR A 538 -2.79 11.04 -6.90
CA THR A 538 -1.54 11.53 -7.51
C THR A 538 -0.33 11.29 -6.61
N GLU A 539 -0.50 11.39 -5.30
CA GLU A 539 0.56 11.10 -4.33
C GLU A 539 0.83 9.59 -4.24
N LYS A 540 -0.20 8.74 -4.32
CA LYS A 540 -0.05 7.27 -4.35
C LYS A 540 0.91 6.82 -5.45
N PHE A 541 0.70 7.32 -6.67
CA PHE A 541 1.57 6.99 -7.81
C PHE A 541 2.96 7.61 -7.65
N TYR A 542 3.05 8.85 -7.17
CA TYR A 542 4.34 9.50 -6.92
C TYR A 542 5.22 8.71 -5.93
N VAL A 543 4.67 8.32 -4.76
CA VAL A 543 5.45 7.56 -3.76
C VAL A 543 5.80 6.16 -4.26
N SER A 544 4.89 5.52 -5.03
CA SER A 544 5.11 4.23 -5.68
C SER A 544 6.26 4.29 -6.70
N GLU A 545 6.31 5.33 -7.53
CA GLU A 545 7.40 5.51 -8.49
C GLU A 545 8.75 5.74 -7.81
N ARG A 546 8.78 6.55 -6.73
CA ARG A 546 10.01 6.76 -5.95
C ARG A 546 10.46 5.45 -5.30
N MET A 547 9.53 4.66 -4.79
CA MET A 547 9.79 3.33 -4.24
C MET A 547 10.41 2.42 -5.31
N GLY A 548 9.79 2.34 -6.50
CA GLY A 548 10.32 1.54 -7.60
C GLY A 548 11.74 1.94 -8.01
N MET A 549 12.03 3.25 -8.09
CA MET A 549 13.39 3.75 -8.39
C MET A 549 14.41 3.35 -7.32
N ILE A 550 14.02 3.34 -6.04
CA ILE A 550 14.88 2.84 -4.96
C ILE A 550 15.14 1.34 -5.12
N VAL A 551 14.08 0.55 -5.37
CA VAL A 551 14.22 -0.91 -5.57
C VAL A 551 15.13 -1.21 -6.76
N GLU A 552 15.01 -0.47 -7.87
CA GLU A 552 15.90 -0.57 -9.03
C GLU A 552 17.36 -0.26 -8.66
N ALA A 553 17.59 0.85 -7.96
CA ALA A 553 18.93 1.28 -7.55
C ALA A 553 19.57 0.32 -6.55
N LEU A 554 18.77 -0.44 -5.80
CA LEU A 554 19.26 -1.48 -4.91
C LEU A 554 19.75 -2.72 -5.66
N ASP A 555 19.47 -2.90 -6.96
CA ASP A 555 19.94 -4.03 -7.76
C ASP A 555 19.61 -5.37 -7.07
N VAL A 556 18.32 -5.57 -6.77
CA VAL A 556 17.81 -6.77 -6.08
C VAL A 556 17.33 -7.83 -7.08
N ASP A 557 17.49 -9.10 -6.72
CA ASP A 557 17.00 -10.24 -7.49
C ASP A 557 15.48 -10.45 -7.33
N GLY A 558 14.90 -9.99 -6.22
CA GLY A 558 13.49 -10.16 -5.90
C GLY A 558 13.02 -9.21 -4.80
N ALA A 559 11.70 -9.03 -4.70
CA ALA A 559 11.11 -8.17 -3.70
C ALA A 559 9.86 -8.80 -3.07
N PHE A 560 9.55 -8.35 -1.87
CA PHE A 560 8.27 -8.57 -1.22
C PHE A 560 7.52 -7.24 -1.11
N VAL A 561 6.19 -7.26 -1.22
CA VAL A 561 5.34 -6.12 -0.91
C VAL A 561 4.29 -6.56 0.11
N THR A 562 4.15 -5.87 1.23
CA THR A 562 3.09 -6.14 2.21
C THR A 562 2.38 -4.83 2.56
N THR A 563 1.07 -4.87 2.74
CA THR A 563 0.28 -3.71 3.18
C THR A 563 -0.47 -4.02 4.47
N GLU A 564 -0.53 -3.05 5.37
CA GLU A 564 -1.56 -3.02 6.41
C GLU A 564 -2.83 -2.34 5.86
N GLY A 565 -3.97 -3.00 6.02
CA GLY A 565 -5.26 -2.51 5.53
C GLY A 565 -5.70 -3.12 4.19
N PHE A 566 -6.81 -2.60 3.68
CA PHE A 566 -7.48 -3.07 2.47
C PHE A 566 -8.37 -1.95 1.88
N GLY A 567 -8.89 -2.13 0.67
CA GLY A 567 -9.74 -1.11 0.03
C GLY A 567 -8.91 -0.03 -0.65
N ASN A 568 -8.95 1.23 -0.18
CA ASN A 568 -8.22 2.33 -0.81
C ASN A 568 -6.69 2.09 -0.87
N ASN A 569 -6.14 1.45 0.16
CA ASN A 569 -4.73 1.02 0.22
C ASN A 569 -4.36 0.03 -0.89
N HIS A 570 -5.32 -0.73 -1.42
CA HIS A 570 -5.03 -1.68 -2.50
C HIS A 570 -4.61 -0.99 -3.81
N ILE A 571 -4.91 0.29 -3.97
CA ILE A 571 -4.43 1.11 -5.10
C ILE A 571 -2.91 1.32 -4.99
N ASP A 572 -2.43 1.72 -3.81
CA ASP A 572 -1.00 1.87 -3.52
C ASP A 572 -0.29 0.53 -3.67
N PHE A 573 -0.82 -0.52 -3.02
CA PHE A 573 -0.29 -1.87 -3.05
C PHE A 573 -0.15 -2.41 -4.48
N ALA A 574 -1.18 -2.27 -5.31
CA ALA A 574 -1.13 -2.68 -6.70
C ALA A 574 -0.08 -1.88 -7.48
N SER A 575 0.00 -0.55 -7.26
CA SER A 575 1.00 0.31 -7.90
C SER A 575 2.42 -0.03 -7.46
N HIS A 576 2.65 -0.38 -6.20
CA HIS A 576 3.95 -0.83 -5.70
C HIS A 576 4.41 -2.09 -6.43
N VAL A 577 3.53 -3.09 -6.54
CA VAL A 577 3.83 -4.34 -7.26
C VAL A 577 4.09 -4.07 -8.75
N GLU A 578 3.32 -3.17 -9.36
CA GLU A 578 3.53 -2.76 -10.76
C GLU A 578 4.89 -2.11 -10.98
N GLN A 579 5.26 -1.15 -10.13
CA GLN A 579 6.53 -0.45 -10.24
C GLN A 579 7.71 -1.44 -10.15
N ILE A 580 7.67 -2.39 -9.22
CA ILE A 580 8.71 -3.42 -9.11
C ILE A 580 8.71 -4.32 -10.36
N GLY A 581 7.54 -4.81 -10.78
CA GLY A 581 7.41 -5.71 -11.92
C GLY A 581 7.81 -5.10 -13.26
N MET A 582 7.54 -3.81 -13.48
CA MET A 582 7.97 -3.07 -14.68
C MET A 582 9.49 -3.03 -14.86
N ARG A 583 10.24 -3.21 -13.76
CA ARG A 583 11.71 -3.27 -13.75
C ARG A 583 12.26 -4.69 -13.91
N GLY A 584 11.38 -5.66 -14.17
CA GLY A 584 11.76 -7.06 -14.37
C GLY A 584 12.12 -7.81 -13.09
N ILE A 585 11.74 -7.27 -11.92
CA ILE A 585 12.05 -7.87 -10.61
C ILE A 585 10.86 -8.73 -10.16
N PRO A 586 11.03 -10.04 -9.92
CA PRO A 586 10.01 -10.90 -9.32
C PRO A 586 9.54 -10.35 -7.97
N CYS A 587 8.22 -10.30 -7.77
CA CYS A 587 7.61 -9.72 -6.58
C CYS A 587 6.52 -10.63 -6.00
N VAL A 588 6.62 -10.95 -4.70
CA VAL A 588 5.55 -11.64 -3.94
C VAL A 588 4.86 -10.63 -3.02
N ALA A 589 3.54 -10.53 -3.13
CA ALA A 589 2.76 -9.51 -2.45
C ALA A 589 1.82 -10.10 -1.39
N PHE A 590 1.66 -9.45 -0.23
CA PHE A 590 0.87 -9.92 0.92
C PHE A 590 -0.18 -8.89 1.30
N SER A 591 -1.44 -9.32 1.39
CA SER A 591 -2.55 -8.45 1.77
C SER A 591 -3.74 -9.29 2.23
N PHE A 592 -4.66 -8.70 3.00
CA PHE A 592 -5.99 -9.27 3.17
C PHE A 592 -6.81 -9.04 1.89
N CYS A 593 -7.05 -10.11 1.14
CA CYS A 593 -7.61 -10.07 -0.22
C CYS A 593 -8.83 -11.00 -0.42
N ALA A 594 -9.45 -11.46 0.67
CA ALA A 594 -10.54 -12.44 0.62
C ALA A 594 -11.87 -11.81 0.17
N VAL A 595 -13.00 -12.22 0.76
CA VAL A 595 -14.35 -11.85 0.29
C VAL A 595 -14.60 -10.36 0.50
N GLN A 596 -14.42 -9.85 1.73
CA GLN A 596 -14.65 -8.43 2.01
C GLN A 596 -13.48 -7.53 1.64
N GLY A 597 -12.26 -8.09 1.67
CA GLY A 597 -11.04 -7.41 1.24
C GLY A 597 -10.73 -7.60 -0.24
N GLN A 598 -11.69 -7.96 -1.08
CA GLN A 598 -11.40 -8.31 -2.47
C GLN A 598 -10.69 -7.17 -3.19
N LEU A 599 -9.63 -7.51 -3.93
CA LEU A 599 -8.90 -6.54 -4.75
C LEU A 599 -9.84 -5.95 -5.82
N VAL A 600 -10.02 -4.64 -5.77
CA VAL A 600 -10.80 -3.87 -6.76
C VAL A 600 -9.93 -3.37 -7.93
N VAL A 601 -8.60 -3.50 -7.79
CA VAL A 601 -7.61 -3.14 -8.79
C VAL A 601 -6.62 -4.28 -8.98
N GLY A 602 -6.12 -4.43 -10.20
CA GLY A 602 -5.15 -5.46 -10.55
C GLY A 602 -4.30 -5.05 -11.74
N ASN A 603 -3.10 -5.60 -11.83
CA ASN A 603 -2.23 -5.44 -12.99
C ASN A 603 -1.51 -6.75 -13.31
N LYS A 604 -0.87 -6.82 -14.48
CA LYS A 604 -0.20 -8.04 -14.98
C LYS A 604 0.96 -8.53 -14.11
N TYR A 605 1.50 -7.69 -13.22
CA TYR A 605 2.62 -8.03 -12.34
C TYR A 605 2.17 -8.61 -11.00
N MET A 606 0.89 -8.49 -10.65
CA MET A 606 0.28 -9.09 -9.45
C MET A 606 0.03 -10.60 -9.61
N LYS A 607 1.08 -11.32 -10.03
CA LYS A 607 1.06 -12.77 -10.30
C LYS A 607 1.19 -13.60 -9.01
N TYR A 608 1.99 -13.13 -8.06
CA TYR A 608 2.32 -13.85 -6.83
C TYR A 608 1.72 -13.11 -5.63
N ILE A 609 0.52 -13.52 -5.22
CA ILE A 609 -0.18 -12.92 -4.09
C ILE A 609 -0.40 -13.95 -2.99
N ILE A 610 -0.11 -13.54 -1.77
CA ILE A 610 -0.36 -14.25 -0.53
C ILE A 610 -1.53 -13.55 0.18
N ASP A 611 -2.66 -14.22 0.29
CA ASP A 611 -3.79 -13.72 1.06
C ASP A 611 -3.56 -13.96 2.56
N ASN A 612 -3.67 -12.91 3.35
CA ASN A 612 -3.56 -12.92 4.81
C ASN A 612 -4.85 -13.32 5.53
N ASN A 613 -5.95 -13.59 4.82
CA ASN A 613 -7.21 -13.99 5.44
C ASN A 613 -7.11 -15.30 6.24
N LYS A 614 -7.53 -15.27 7.52
CA LYS A 614 -7.76 -16.48 8.32
C LYS A 614 -9.24 -16.64 8.69
N SER A 615 -10.04 -15.58 8.54
CA SER A 615 -11.48 -15.66 8.74
C SER A 615 -12.09 -16.75 7.86
N GLU A 616 -12.95 -17.57 8.45
CA GLU A 616 -13.67 -18.63 7.75
C GLU A 616 -14.60 -18.06 6.66
N ALA A 617 -15.25 -16.93 6.95
CA ALA A 617 -16.13 -16.24 6.02
C ALA A 617 -15.38 -15.32 5.03
N GLY A 618 -14.07 -15.12 5.21
CA GLY A 618 -13.27 -14.24 4.36
C GLY A 618 -13.53 -12.75 4.60
N ILE A 619 -13.94 -12.37 5.82
CA ILE A 619 -14.39 -11.03 6.17
C ILE A 619 -13.48 -10.35 7.22
N GLU A 620 -13.60 -9.04 7.32
CA GLU A 620 -13.17 -8.28 8.50
C GLU A 620 -14.17 -8.60 9.63
N ASN A 621 -13.76 -9.47 10.56
CA ASN A 621 -14.61 -10.03 11.60
C ASN A 621 -14.48 -9.29 12.95
N GLU A 622 -13.84 -8.12 12.96
CA GLU A 622 -13.62 -7.27 14.13
C GLU A 622 -12.81 -7.90 15.28
N ILE A 623 -12.28 -9.12 15.10
CA ILE A 623 -11.36 -9.74 16.05
C ILE A 623 -9.97 -9.21 15.79
N LEU A 624 -9.35 -8.59 16.78
CA LEU A 624 -8.01 -8.00 16.66
C LEU A 624 -7.01 -8.99 16.07
N GLY A 625 -6.36 -8.59 14.98
CA GLY A 625 -5.25 -9.28 14.34
C GLY A 625 -5.60 -10.58 13.59
N CYS A 626 -6.89 -10.93 13.45
CA CYS A 626 -7.31 -12.21 12.85
C CYS A 626 -6.74 -12.44 11.44
N ASN A 627 -6.79 -11.41 10.58
CA ASN A 627 -6.38 -11.45 9.17
C ASN A 627 -5.02 -10.75 8.92
N THR A 628 -4.14 -10.74 9.93
CA THR A 628 -2.77 -10.21 9.76
C THR A 628 -1.81 -11.26 9.21
N LEU A 629 -0.69 -10.81 8.63
CA LEU A 629 0.40 -11.68 8.18
C LEU A 629 0.92 -12.53 9.34
N CYS A 630 1.10 -13.83 9.13
CA CYS A 630 1.58 -14.77 10.14
C CYS A 630 2.79 -15.58 9.66
N PRO A 631 3.49 -16.30 10.57
CA PRO A 631 4.67 -17.08 10.21
C PRO A 631 4.45 -18.07 9.04
N GLU A 632 3.27 -18.71 8.98
CA GLU A 632 2.90 -19.59 7.86
C GLU A 632 2.90 -18.87 6.50
N ASP A 633 2.46 -17.61 6.47
CA ASP A 633 2.43 -16.79 5.26
C ASP A 633 3.83 -16.39 4.86
N ALA A 634 4.65 -15.97 5.83
CA ALA A 634 6.04 -15.59 5.61
C ALA A 634 6.86 -16.74 5.02
N ILE A 635 6.71 -17.96 5.57
CA ILE A 635 7.37 -19.16 5.03
C ILE A 635 6.93 -19.41 3.59
N ARG A 636 5.60 -19.44 3.35
CA ARG A 636 5.03 -19.66 2.02
C ARG A 636 5.50 -18.60 1.01
N GLY A 637 5.53 -17.34 1.41
CA GLY A 637 5.94 -16.24 0.55
C GLY A 637 7.43 -16.26 0.25
N ALA A 638 8.28 -16.60 1.21
CA ALA A 638 9.72 -16.75 0.99
C ALA A 638 10.02 -17.84 -0.05
N GLU A 639 9.37 -19.00 0.05
CA GLU A 639 9.52 -20.08 -0.93
C GLU A 639 8.91 -19.71 -2.29
N MET A 640 7.76 -19.02 -2.30
CA MET A 640 7.16 -18.51 -3.54
C MET A 640 8.08 -17.51 -4.25
N LEU A 641 8.82 -16.65 -3.52
CA LEU A 641 9.75 -15.72 -4.14
C LEU A 641 10.96 -16.44 -4.73
N LYS A 642 11.48 -17.47 -4.06
CA LYS A 642 12.57 -18.31 -4.60
C LYS A 642 12.15 -18.96 -5.92
N ALA A 643 10.99 -19.63 -5.94
CA ALA A 643 10.43 -20.21 -7.16
C ALA A 643 10.22 -19.16 -8.27
N ALA A 644 9.75 -17.96 -7.91
CA ALA A 644 9.58 -16.86 -8.86
C ALA A 644 10.91 -16.36 -9.45
N MET A 645 11.96 -16.26 -8.64
CA MET A 645 13.31 -15.88 -9.09
C MET A 645 13.97 -16.96 -9.96
N ASP A 646 13.63 -18.23 -9.74
CA ASP A 646 14.09 -19.36 -10.55
C ASP A 646 13.26 -19.55 -11.83
N GLY A 647 12.21 -18.75 -12.03
CA GLY A 647 11.38 -18.76 -13.22
C GLY A 647 10.42 -19.94 -13.29
N GLU A 648 10.07 -20.53 -12.14
CA GLU A 648 9.15 -21.65 -12.08
C GLU A 648 7.73 -21.26 -12.56
N GLU A 649 7.06 -22.23 -13.16
CA GLU A 649 5.69 -22.07 -13.63
C GLU A 649 4.74 -22.02 -12.44
N VAL A 650 3.91 -20.97 -12.39
CA VAL A 650 2.85 -20.82 -11.40
C VAL A 650 1.51 -20.86 -12.09
N LYS A 651 0.63 -21.71 -11.55
CA LYS A 651 -0.73 -21.88 -12.06
C LYS A 651 -1.50 -20.57 -11.98
N ALA A 652 -2.41 -20.36 -12.93
CA ALA A 652 -3.31 -19.21 -12.88
C ALA A 652 -4.16 -19.24 -11.60
N ALA A 653 -4.33 -18.08 -10.99
CA ALA A 653 -5.17 -17.94 -9.80
C ALA A 653 -6.65 -18.19 -10.13
N GLU A 654 -7.37 -18.72 -9.15
CA GLU A 654 -8.82 -18.86 -9.25
C GLU A 654 -9.49 -17.46 -9.19
N ARG A 655 -10.64 -17.30 -9.86
CA ARG A 655 -11.39 -16.03 -9.87
C ARG A 655 -12.01 -15.65 -8.53
N LYS A 656 -12.16 -16.63 -7.63
CA LYS A 656 -12.73 -16.45 -6.30
C LYS A 656 -11.72 -16.96 -5.27
N TYR A 657 -11.77 -16.36 -4.09
CA TYR A 657 -11.02 -16.84 -2.95
C TYR A 657 -11.31 -18.33 -2.71
N ASN A 658 -10.24 -19.12 -2.58
CA ASN A 658 -10.33 -20.55 -2.28
C ASN A 658 -9.24 -20.94 -1.29
N ARG A 659 -9.67 -21.25 -0.06
CA ARG A 659 -8.78 -21.65 1.04
C ARG A 659 -7.98 -22.92 0.73
N ASN A 660 -8.46 -23.81 -0.13
CA ASN A 660 -7.73 -25.04 -0.48
C ASN A 660 -6.42 -24.76 -1.23
N VAL A 661 -6.32 -23.62 -1.93
CA VAL A 661 -5.08 -23.19 -2.59
C VAL A 661 -4.01 -22.90 -1.53
N LEU A 662 -4.39 -22.25 -0.43
CA LEU A 662 -3.51 -22.01 0.71
C LEU A 662 -3.00 -23.31 1.32
N GLU A 663 -3.91 -24.24 1.65
CA GLU A 663 -3.52 -25.50 2.28
C GLU A 663 -2.62 -26.35 1.37
N SER A 664 -2.95 -26.43 0.07
CA SER A 664 -2.14 -27.17 -0.91
C SER A 664 -0.72 -26.61 -1.00
N ASN A 665 -0.56 -25.28 -1.00
CA ASN A 665 0.76 -24.64 -1.05
C ASN A 665 1.56 -24.91 0.23
N LEU A 666 0.94 -24.89 1.41
CA LEU A 666 1.61 -25.20 2.66
C LEU A 666 2.06 -26.67 2.71
N GLU A 667 1.19 -27.61 2.31
CA GLU A 667 1.53 -29.05 2.24
C GLU A 667 2.69 -29.32 1.27
N LEU A 668 2.76 -28.58 0.16
CA LEU A 668 3.88 -28.66 -0.78
C LEU A 668 5.19 -28.23 -0.13
N VAL A 669 5.20 -27.09 0.57
CA VAL A 669 6.39 -26.61 1.29
C VAL A 669 6.82 -27.60 2.38
N GLU A 670 5.88 -28.11 3.17
CA GLU A 670 6.16 -29.11 4.22
C GLU A 670 6.81 -30.38 3.64
N LYS A 671 6.26 -30.87 2.53
CA LYS A 671 6.77 -32.06 1.84
C LYS A 671 8.17 -31.85 1.29
N GLU A 672 8.43 -30.70 0.69
CA GLU A 672 9.71 -30.42 0.03
C GLU A 672 10.83 -30.11 1.01
N LYS A 673 10.54 -29.34 2.06
CA LYS A 673 11.52 -28.97 3.09
C LYS A 673 11.62 -29.98 4.24
N GLY A 674 10.69 -30.92 4.34
CA GLY A 674 10.62 -31.87 5.45
C GLY A 674 10.34 -31.20 6.80
N ILE A 675 9.61 -30.08 6.78
CA ILE A 675 9.23 -29.31 7.98
C ILE A 675 7.74 -29.48 8.25
N LYS A 676 7.31 -29.10 9.46
CA LYS A 676 5.90 -28.93 9.81
C LYS A 676 5.63 -27.46 10.03
N ILE A 677 4.63 -26.91 9.34
CA ILE A 677 4.19 -25.53 9.46
C ILE A 677 2.93 -25.51 10.35
N GLU A 678 2.99 -24.79 11.45
CA GLU A 678 1.83 -24.62 12.32
C GLU A 678 0.81 -23.67 11.65
N ARG A 679 -0.44 -24.13 11.55
CA ARG A 679 -1.51 -23.32 10.97
C ARG A 679 -2.04 -22.32 11.99
N ALA A 680 -2.20 -21.06 11.61
CA ALA A 680 -2.71 -20.06 12.51
C ALA A 680 -4.22 -20.24 12.75
N LEU A 681 -4.62 -20.31 14.03
CA LEU A 681 -6.00 -20.52 14.44
C LEU A 681 -6.91 -19.36 14.05
N ASN A 682 -8.09 -19.64 13.52
CA ASN A 682 -9.05 -18.61 13.16
C ASN A 682 -10.05 -18.30 14.29
N GLU A 683 -11.08 -17.51 13.98
CA GLU A 683 -12.09 -17.05 14.93
C GLU A 683 -12.87 -18.17 15.63
N GLN A 684 -12.94 -19.37 15.03
CA GLN A 684 -13.62 -20.52 15.63
C GLN A 684 -12.89 -21.06 16.88
N SER A 685 -11.65 -20.63 17.09
CA SER A 685 -10.89 -20.94 18.31
C SER A 685 -11.28 -20.09 19.53
N LEU A 686 -12.11 -19.05 19.33
CA LEU A 686 -12.51 -18.09 20.36
C LEU A 686 -13.96 -18.31 20.83
N PRO A 687 -14.30 -18.04 22.11
CA PRO A 687 -15.68 -18.11 22.60
C PRO A 687 -16.62 -17.18 21.82
N MET A 688 -17.74 -17.70 21.33
CA MET A 688 -18.67 -16.99 20.44
C MET A 688 -19.30 -15.77 21.12
N SER A 689 -18.98 -14.55 20.64
CA SER A 689 -19.56 -13.30 21.12
C SER A 689 -20.93 -13.02 20.48
N GLU A 690 -21.76 -12.19 21.13
CA GLU A 690 -23.04 -11.75 20.58
C GLU A 690 -22.86 -11.00 19.24
N LYS A 691 -21.86 -10.10 19.16
CA LYS A 691 -21.51 -9.36 17.93
C LYS A 691 -21.21 -10.31 16.76
N ARG A 692 -20.50 -11.42 17.02
CA ARG A 692 -20.25 -12.44 16.00
C ARG A 692 -21.49 -13.26 15.68
N LYS A 693 -22.36 -13.58 16.64
CA LYS A 693 -23.62 -14.27 16.31
C LYS A 693 -24.47 -13.46 15.34
N GLU A 694 -24.56 -12.15 15.56
CA GLU A 694 -25.32 -11.23 14.69
C GLU A 694 -24.66 -11.05 13.31
N LYS A 695 -23.32 -11.03 13.24
CA LYS A 695 -22.59 -10.86 11.98
C LYS A 695 -22.59 -12.10 11.08
N TYR A 696 -22.71 -13.29 11.67
CA TYR A 696 -22.71 -14.58 10.96
C TYR A 696 -24.11 -15.19 10.80
N SER A 697 -25.15 -14.59 11.39
CA SER A 697 -26.57 -14.92 11.17
C SER A 697 -27.10 -14.25 9.91
#